data_AF-A0A840VDL5-F1
#
_entry.id   AF-A0A840VDL5-F1
#
_cell.length_a   1.000
_cell.length_b   1.000
_cell.length_c   1.000
_cell.angle_alpha   90.00
_cell.angle_beta   90.00
_cell.angle_gamma   90.00
#
_symmetry.space_group_name_H-M   'P 1'
#
loop_
_entity.id
_entity.type
_entity.pdbx_description
1 polymer ?
#
loop_
_entity_poly.entity_id
_entity_poly.type
_entity_poly.pdbx_seq_one_letter_code
_entity_poly.pdbx_strand_id
1 'polypeptide(L)'
;MAKPAWKRIGPPEGMLKNLILMVMVGALPTLVMGQNPAMKPGVTVWLYETGEEMRELPILVDGQTPTVSADFQTIDFEGAWDTTYGEVLDEFYVGHAWGQMVIETGGTYEFRLTSDDGARWFLGDEAALVIDNDEVGETSGTATLNLLPGSLRYYIDFYQNDGDSRLVLEWKPPGAADFEVMPAGVLQTEDGLTHVTSPGLKSFYYEEGEGGSAGGPGDGRPLVGVHPSYDLVNFRPSDFRPAVGGLAFLPDGRLAVSTWDSTGSVYLLDHLDDGAGVTVKRFAEGLGEPLGIRVVDGVIHVTQKQEVTRLVDTDGDDVADEYLAVASGWPASFNYHEFSFNLVEKDGFLWVTTSVPLRSGSTAYLPGTEPAFPVPHGPGSLLKIDPVARTWEAVANGLRTPNGMGLGVDGELFGCDNQGDWLPSSRINHLQEGKYYGHRESPDDDRPYTRPALWLPHGEISNSPAELLRIPTGTYAGQMLFAELTHGGVNRVFMEKVKGEYQGVVFQFTQGLESGMNRLAWGPDGSLYAGGLGAGGNWNWKNTTYGLQRLRPNGKTTFEMKSVRARADGFLIEFTQPVPYSVAVRPEHYAVQQYRYVPESTYGGPKYDLATLAVGEVKVSEDRRHVFVPLVGMLEDRVVAFRLKDFMNDGRVAPWATEAWYTLNQIPEEAGPDFVPMDPPAEPDAPVPPAGAAQYEAESAALVGLTVTTEHAGFTGTGFADYGSAVGQTITWTVSAPTAGNYWVSFRYANGSSAARPLALSANGASIGNPLEFGPSGAWTSWIHTPGVLVSLVEGSNTIRLTSTLNTGPNVDHLYVCGPPELAPPGAISLFDGTEASLAANWEREANASAPSWPVDAGAMAVAIQPSPNDISTIQGFRDFTLHVEWLSPPGGSGQEAGNSGVKLQQSYEIQVLNTAVTETPVVDSAGAIYQQKPVDVNASLGAGVWQTYDIDFTAAQWEGDTKTENARITLRWNGMKVHDDVEILGSTGASVAESPGPHPLLLQAHASTASGPVRYRNVWILPKVSASEQWEAWLDEAGLEGDDRQPWSDPDGDGTANLWEYATGGDPKVAEARSGSPRVPRMEVLEQEGQRYLEFSFVRRTDTIDRGLRFDIETSATLMSGSWTVQSATLAEAPEALEGGEFERVRLRVDGPVTDRRQIFARVRVAFSD
;
A
#
# COMPACT_ATOMS: atom_id res chain seq x y z
N MET A 1 -19.93 10.60 -31.51
CA MET A 1 -18.71 10.69 -32.34
C MET A 1 -17.64 9.85 -31.64
N ALA A 2 -17.07 8.87 -32.34
CA ALA A 2 -16.20 7.86 -31.75
C ALA A 2 -14.72 8.29 -31.89
N LYS A 3 -13.98 8.32 -30.78
CA LYS A 3 -12.51 8.31 -30.80
C LYS A 3 -12.05 7.03 -31.51
N PRO A 4 -11.05 7.05 -32.40
CA PRO A 4 -10.25 5.85 -32.62
C PRO A 4 -9.52 5.55 -31.30
N ALA A 5 -9.74 4.38 -30.74
CA ALA A 5 -8.89 3.85 -29.69
C ALA A 5 -7.48 3.64 -30.27
N TRP A 6 -6.61 4.63 -30.16
CA TRP A 6 -5.18 4.41 -30.24
C TRP A 6 -4.79 3.67 -28.95
N LYS A 7 -4.69 2.35 -29.06
CA LYS A 7 -4.19 1.50 -27.98
C LYS A 7 -2.70 1.84 -27.79
N ARG A 8 -2.37 2.68 -26.80
CA ARG A 8 -1.07 2.60 -26.13
C ARG A 8 -1.13 1.37 -25.22
N ILE A 9 -1.13 0.18 -25.83
CA ILE A 9 -0.75 -1.04 -25.11
C ILE A 9 0.76 -1.04 -25.20
N GLY A 10 1.44 -0.94 -24.05
CA GLY A 10 2.86 -1.28 -23.97
C GLY A 10 3.11 -2.65 -24.62
N PRO A 11 4.32 -2.91 -25.14
CA PRO A 11 4.57 -4.12 -25.89
C PRO A 11 4.19 -5.36 -25.04
N PRO A 12 3.37 -6.29 -25.55
CA PRO A 12 3.28 -7.60 -24.93
C PRO A 12 4.65 -8.28 -25.08
N GLU A 13 5.29 -8.58 -23.96
CA GLU A 13 6.46 -9.44 -23.92
C GLU A 13 6.16 -10.75 -24.66
N GLY A 14 7.05 -11.10 -25.59
CA GLY A 14 7.06 -12.41 -26.24
C GLY A 14 6.39 -12.47 -27.60
N MET A 15 6.99 -11.82 -28.62
CA MET A 15 7.10 -12.41 -29.97
C MET A 15 8.04 -11.61 -30.89
N LEU A 16 9.32 -11.49 -30.50
CA LEU A 16 10.37 -11.17 -31.48
C LEU A 16 10.82 -12.47 -32.17
N LYS A 17 10.15 -12.85 -33.27
CA LYS A 17 10.73 -13.69 -34.34
C LYS A 17 9.78 -13.79 -35.54
N ASN A 18 10.31 -13.31 -36.67
CA ASN A 18 9.87 -13.52 -38.05
C ASN A 18 8.60 -12.77 -38.49
N LEU A 19 8.74 -11.76 -39.35
CA LEU A 19 8.43 -11.95 -40.79
C LEU A 19 8.87 -10.75 -41.64
N ILE A 20 9.79 -11.01 -42.56
CA ILE A 20 9.88 -10.31 -43.85
C ILE A 20 8.97 -11.08 -44.82
N LEU A 21 8.28 -10.34 -45.71
CA LEU A 21 7.65 -10.76 -46.97
C LEU A 21 6.14 -11.16 -46.94
N MET A 22 5.31 -10.34 -47.62
CA MET A 22 4.73 -10.61 -48.95
C MET A 22 3.25 -10.18 -49.10
N VAL A 23 2.95 -9.71 -50.31
CA VAL A 23 1.71 -9.12 -50.84
C VAL A 23 0.78 -10.18 -51.47
N MET A 24 -0.54 -10.09 -51.23
CA MET A 24 -1.69 -10.23 -52.18
C MET A 24 -2.95 -10.98 -51.66
N VAL A 25 -4.06 -10.23 -51.71
CA VAL A 25 -5.44 -10.53 -52.20
C VAL A 25 -6.26 -11.66 -51.55
N GLY A 26 -7.35 -11.23 -50.90
CA GLY A 26 -8.57 -12.02 -50.67
C GLY A 26 -9.72 -11.11 -50.22
N ALA A 27 -10.80 -11.06 -51.02
CA ALA A 27 -11.97 -10.23 -50.76
C ALA A 27 -12.75 -10.70 -49.52
N LEU A 28 -13.12 -9.76 -48.65
CA LEU A 28 -14.07 -9.95 -47.52
C LEU A 28 -15.22 -8.93 -47.62
N PRO A 29 -16.42 -9.28 -47.12
CA PRO A 29 -17.66 -8.57 -47.41
C PRO A 29 -17.71 -7.19 -46.75
N THR A 30 -18.31 -6.25 -47.45
CA THR A 30 -18.57 -4.88 -47.03
C THR A 30 -19.42 -4.84 -45.76
N LEU A 31 -18.79 -4.58 -44.62
CA LEU A 31 -19.44 -4.02 -43.45
C LEU A 31 -19.89 -2.59 -43.82
N VAL A 32 -21.16 -2.26 -43.60
CA VAL A 32 -21.66 -0.89 -43.76
C VAL A 32 -21.02 -0.05 -42.66
N MET A 33 -19.92 0.65 -42.98
CA MET A 33 -19.32 1.67 -42.13
C MET A 33 -20.30 2.84 -42.00
N GLY A 34 -20.52 3.28 -40.76
CA GLY A 34 -21.15 4.58 -40.48
C GLY A 34 -20.40 5.68 -41.23
N GLN A 35 -21.11 6.75 -41.61
CA GLN A 35 -20.55 7.84 -42.40
C GLN A 35 -19.24 8.35 -41.77
N ASN A 36 -18.16 8.39 -42.55
CA ASN A 36 -16.93 9.06 -42.13
C ASN A 36 -17.27 10.50 -41.72
N PRO A 37 -16.73 11.00 -40.59
CA PRO A 37 -16.93 12.38 -40.19
C PRO A 37 -16.45 13.32 -41.30
N ALA A 38 -17.12 14.45 -41.45
CA ALA A 38 -16.64 15.51 -42.33
C ALA A 38 -15.27 15.98 -41.86
N MET A 39 -14.33 16.24 -42.78
CA MET A 39 -12.96 16.66 -42.48
C MET A 39 -12.73 18.10 -42.95
N LYS A 40 -11.89 18.85 -42.24
CA LYS A 40 -11.43 20.21 -42.59
C LYS A 40 -9.90 20.30 -42.54
N PRO A 41 -9.25 21.24 -43.25
CA PRO A 41 -7.80 21.47 -43.14
C PRO A 41 -7.36 21.77 -41.71
N GLY A 42 -6.28 21.13 -41.25
CA GLY A 42 -5.66 21.39 -39.95
C GLY A 42 -5.30 20.15 -39.11
N VAL A 43 -4.98 20.41 -37.85
CA VAL A 43 -4.60 19.45 -36.80
C VAL A 43 -5.39 19.79 -35.53
N THR A 44 -5.82 18.78 -34.76
CA THR A 44 -6.35 19.02 -33.41
C THR A 44 -5.27 18.76 -32.38
N VAL A 45 -5.17 19.64 -31.38
CA VAL A 45 -4.20 19.56 -30.28
C VAL A 45 -4.94 19.54 -28.94
N TRP A 46 -4.44 18.70 -28.03
CA TRP A 46 -4.79 18.64 -26.62
C TRP A 46 -3.57 18.91 -25.76
N LEU A 47 -3.69 19.78 -24.77
CA LEU A 47 -2.64 20.03 -23.77
C LEU A 47 -3.16 19.71 -22.38
N TYR A 48 -2.30 19.12 -21.57
CA TYR A 48 -2.54 18.64 -20.21
C TYR A 48 -1.49 19.27 -19.30
N GLU A 49 -1.88 20.30 -18.56
CA GLU A 49 -1.00 20.97 -17.59
C GLU A 49 -0.68 20.02 -16.43
N THR A 50 0.58 19.74 -16.16
CA THR A 50 1.02 18.80 -15.11
C THR A 50 1.55 19.52 -13.88
N GLY A 51 2.19 20.69 -14.07
CA GLY A 51 2.78 21.49 -12.99
C GLY A 51 4.03 20.87 -12.36
N GLU A 52 4.61 19.85 -12.98
CA GLU A 52 5.83 19.18 -12.55
C GLU A 52 6.77 18.98 -13.75
N GLU A 53 8.08 19.09 -13.50
CA GLU A 53 9.13 18.83 -14.48
C GLU A 53 9.13 17.34 -14.88
N MET A 54 9.22 17.09 -16.19
CA MET A 54 9.20 15.76 -16.78
C MET A 54 10.60 15.42 -17.30
N ARG A 55 11.09 14.22 -16.97
CA ARG A 55 12.41 13.75 -17.43
C ARG A 55 12.41 13.12 -18.83
N GLU A 56 11.23 12.71 -19.29
CA GLU A 56 10.92 12.01 -20.54
C GLU A 56 9.41 12.10 -20.75
N LEU A 57 8.91 11.72 -21.92
CA LEU A 57 7.50 11.85 -22.29
C LEU A 57 6.63 10.91 -21.43
N PRO A 58 5.84 11.45 -20.49
CA PRO A 58 5.17 10.63 -19.49
C PRO A 58 3.91 9.96 -20.05
N ILE A 59 3.29 9.11 -19.23
CA ILE A 59 1.96 8.54 -19.47
C ILE A 59 0.95 9.28 -18.59
N LEU A 60 0.02 9.99 -19.23
CA LEU A 60 -1.10 10.60 -18.52
C LEU A 60 -1.99 9.52 -17.89
N VAL A 61 -2.43 9.74 -16.65
CA VAL A 61 -3.43 8.88 -16.01
C VAL A 61 -4.71 8.86 -16.85
N ASP A 62 -5.23 7.66 -17.08
CA ASP A 62 -6.42 7.41 -17.92
C ASP A 62 -7.64 8.23 -17.45
N GLY A 63 -8.46 8.67 -18.42
CA GLY A 63 -9.77 9.28 -18.13
C GLY A 63 -9.75 10.78 -17.83
N GLN A 64 -8.57 11.40 -17.82
CA GLN A 64 -8.42 12.84 -17.68
C GLN A 64 -8.82 13.60 -18.95
N THR A 65 -9.46 14.75 -18.75
CA THR A 65 -9.86 15.68 -19.82
C THR A 65 -8.75 16.73 -19.98
N PRO A 66 -8.35 17.11 -21.20
CA PRO A 66 -7.28 18.09 -21.42
C PRO A 66 -7.59 19.45 -20.78
N THR A 67 -6.55 20.17 -20.37
CA THR A 67 -6.65 21.57 -19.94
C THR A 67 -7.05 22.44 -21.13
N VAL A 68 -6.40 22.24 -22.28
CA VAL A 68 -6.66 23.00 -23.51
C VAL A 68 -6.96 22.07 -24.67
N SER A 69 -7.94 22.43 -25.50
CA SER A 69 -8.23 21.73 -26.75
C SER A 69 -8.57 22.70 -27.87
N ALA A 70 -7.82 22.65 -28.97
CA ALA A 70 -7.99 23.57 -30.09
C ALA A 70 -7.57 22.94 -31.43
N ASP A 71 -8.01 23.56 -32.53
CA ASP A 71 -7.60 23.20 -33.88
C ASP A 71 -6.64 24.25 -34.46
N PHE A 72 -5.57 23.78 -35.10
CA PHE A 72 -4.54 24.62 -35.74
C PHE A 72 -4.41 24.30 -37.22
N GLN A 73 -3.84 25.21 -38.00
CA GLN A 73 -3.65 25.01 -39.45
C GLN A 73 -2.44 24.12 -39.77
N THR A 74 -1.37 24.22 -38.97
CA THR A 74 -0.09 23.52 -39.15
C THR A 74 0.45 23.05 -37.79
N ILE A 75 1.47 22.19 -37.81
CA ILE A 75 2.26 21.80 -36.64
C ILE A 75 3.56 22.61 -36.69
N ASP A 76 3.47 23.84 -36.21
CA ASP A 76 4.55 24.82 -36.16
C ASP A 76 4.26 25.74 -34.97
N PHE A 77 4.66 25.28 -33.80
CA PHE A 77 4.36 25.90 -32.51
C PHE A 77 5.65 26.47 -31.94
N GLU A 78 5.66 27.79 -31.66
CA GLU A 78 6.78 28.51 -31.06
C GLU A 78 6.26 29.46 -29.96
N GLY A 79 6.85 29.38 -28.77
CA GLY A 79 6.50 30.19 -27.60
C GLY A 79 5.16 29.81 -26.95
N ALA A 80 4.76 30.61 -25.95
CA ALA A 80 3.51 30.51 -25.20
C ALA A 80 2.29 30.15 -26.06
N TRP A 81 1.53 29.13 -25.64
CA TRP A 81 0.32 28.71 -26.36
C TRP A 81 -0.85 29.67 -26.09
N ASP A 82 -0.89 30.80 -26.81
CA ASP A 82 -2.05 31.70 -26.82
C ASP A 82 -3.17 31.07 -27.66
N THR A 83 -4.13 30.45 -26.98
CA THR A 83 -5.31 29.90 -27.66
C THR A 83 -6.41 30.94 -27.79
N THR A 84 -7.23 30.83 -28.84
CA THR A 84 -8.48 31.61 -29.03
C THR A 84 -9.46 31.53 -27.84
N TYR A 85 -9.18 30.66 -26.85
CA TYR A 85 -9.97 30.43 -25.65
C TYR A 85 -9.40 31.09 -24.37
N GLY A 86 -8.30 31.85 -24.46
CA GLY A 86 -7.85 32.78 -23.41
C GLY A 86 -7.05 32.18 -22.25
N GLU A 87 -6.67 30.91 -22.31
CA GLU A 87 -5.72 30.30 -21.39
C GLU A 87 -4.35 30.16 -22.08
N VAL A 88 -3.31 30.66 -21.42
CA VAL A 88 -1.92 30.56 -21.86
C VAL A 88 -1.26 29.48 -21.00
N LEU A 89 -0.82 28.39 -21.63
CA LEU A 89 0.07 27.41 -21.01
C LEU A 89 1.49 27.74 -21.46
N ASP A 90 2.33 28.08 -20.49
CA ASP A 90 3.72 28.46 -20.71
C ASP A 90 4.69 27.30 -20.40
N GLU A 91 4.43 26.53 -19.32
CA GLU A 91 5.39 25.56 -18.79
C GLU A 91 4.68 24.29 -18.26
N PHE A 92 5.40 23.17 -18.22
CA PHE A 92 4.97 21.88 -17.62
C PHE A 92 3.64 21.34 -18.13
N TYR A 93 3.62 20.91 -19.40
CA TYR A 93 2.45 20.27 -19.98
C TYR A 93 2.81 19.07 -20.88
N VAL A 94 1.87 18.14 -21.00
CA VAL A 94 1.89 17.06 -22.00
C VAL A 94 0.93 17.43 -23.11
N GLY A 95 1.36 17.27 -24.36
CA GLY A 95 0.61 17.59 -25.55
C GLY A 95 0.35 16.38 -26.44
N HIS A 96 -0.82 16.32 -27.05
CA HIS A 96 -1.18 15.36 -28.09
C HIS A 96 -1.69 16.11 -29.33
N ALA A 97 -1.13 15.86 -30.51
CA ALA A 97 -1.58 16.42 -31.78
C ALA A 97 -1.94 15.32 -32.78
N TRP A 98 -3.08 15.40 -33.46
CA TRP A 98 -3.50 14.36 -34.39
C TRP A 98 -4.36 14.86 -35.55
N GLY A 99 -4.44 14.01 -36.58
CA GLY A 99 -5.26 14.24 -37.75
C GLY A 99 -5.05 13.16 -38.81
N GLN A 100 -5.34 13.53 -40.05
CA GLN A 100 -5.02 12.77 -41.25
C GLN A 100 -4.07 13.57 -42.15
N MET A 101 -3.10 12.88 -42.73
CA MET A 101 -2.22 13.39 -43.77
C MET A 101 -2.71 12.87 -45.12
N VAL A 102 -2.88 13.76 -46.10
CA VAL A 102 -3.29 13.42 -47.47
C VAL A 102 -2.08 13.46 -48.40
N ILE A 103 -1.70 12.30 -48.93
CA ILE A 103 -0.64 12.15 -49.91
C ILE A 103 -1.26 12.11 -51.31
N GLU A 104 -0.99 13.12 -52.13
CA GLU A 104 -1.50 13.17 -53.51
C GLU A 104 -0.65 12.36 -54.50
N THR A 105 0.67 12.36 -54.31
CA THR A 105 1.63 11.71 -55.21
C THR A 105 2.47 10.71 -54.43
N GLY A 106 2.55 9.47 -54.91
CA GLY A 106 3.37 8.45 -54.26
C GLY A 106 4.86 8.70 -54.50
N GLY A 107 5.70 8.38 -53.51
CA GLY A 107 7.15 8.51 -53.60
C GLY A 107 7.86 8.50 -52.25
N THR A 108 9.15 8.78 -52.28
CA THR A 108 9.99 8.91 -51.07
C THR A 108 9.87 10.31 -50.49
N TYR A 109 9.45 10.37 -49.23
CA TYR A 109 9.36 11.57 -48.40
C TYR A 109 10.38 11.48 -47.28
N GLU A 110 11.02 12.60 -46.95
CA GLU A 110 11.77 12.75 -45.70
C GLU A 110 10.95 13.62 -44.75
N PHE A 111 10.94 13.29 -43.46
CA PHE A 111 10.23 14.03 -42.42
C PHE A 111 11.22 14.43 -41.34
N ARG A 112 10.94 15.55 -40.68
CA ARG A 112 11.67 16.04 -39.52
C ARG A 112 10.69 16.50 -38.45
N LEU A 113 10.88 16.02 -37.23
CA LEU A 113 10.16 16.46 -36.05
C LEU A 113 11.16 17.17 -35.15
N THR A 114 10.87 18.41 -34.80
CA THR A 114 11.67 19.24 -33.88
C THR A 114 10.84 19.55 -32.65
N SER A 115 11.41 19.39 -31.47
CA SER A 115 10.79 19.78 -30.19
C SER A 115 11.84 20.39 -29.25
N ASP A 116 11.43 21.33 -28.38
CA ASP A 116 12.31 21.87 -27.33
C ASP A 116 12.49 20.90 -26.15
N ASP A 117 11.54 20.01 -25.93
CA ASP A 117 11.74 18.84 -25.06
C ASP A 117 11.45 17.58 -25.89
N GLY A 118 10.74 16.60 -25.34
CA GLY A 118 10.48 15.35 -26.03
C GLY A 118 9.23 15.38 -26.89
N ALA A 119 9.32 14.73 -28.07
CA ALA A 119 8.17 14.43 -28.92
C ALA A 119 8.35 13.12 -29.69
N ARG A 120 7.26 12.40 -29.95
CA ARG A 120 7.27 11.25 -30.87
C ARG A 120 6.16 11.35 -31.87
N TRP A 121 6.42 10.83 -33.07
CA TRP A 121 5.47 10.85 -34.17
C TRP A 121 5.15 9.44 -34.66
N PHE A 122 3.85 9.17 -34.79
CA PHE A 122 3.27 7.90 -35.18
C PHE A 122 2.41 8.05 -36.44
N LEU A 123 2.39 7.01 -37.28
CA LEU A 123 1.67 7.02 -38.56
C LEU A 123 0.92 5.70 -38.82
N GLY A 124 -0.24 5.83 -39.48
CA GLY A 124 -1.11 4.71 -39.88
C GLY A 124 -2.04 4.26 -38.76
N ASP A 125 -3.04 3.44 -39.09
CA ASP A 125 -4.09 3.01 -38.13
C ASP A 125 -3.55 2.16 -36.96
N GLU A 126 -2.36 1.58 -37.10
CA GLU A 126 -1.67 0.82 -36.06
C GLU A 126 -0.74 1.68 -35.19
N ALA A 127 -0.64 2.99 -35.46
CA ALA A 127 0.29 3.93 -34.81
C ALA A 127 1.73 3.42 -34.80
N ALA A 128 2.28 3.12 -35.98
CA ALA A 128 3.68 2.76 -36.08
C ALA A 128 4.54 3.98 -35.74
N LEU A 129 5.47 3.83 -34.78
CA LEU A 129 6.44 4.86 -34.42
C LEU A 129 7.34 5.17 -35.62
N VAL A 130 7.36 6.44 -36.04
CA VAL A 130 8.13 6.93 -37.19
C VAL A 130 9.36 7.70 -36.76
N ILE A 131 9.19 8.61 -35.79
CA ILE A 131 10.28 9.39 -35.20
C ILE A 131 10.12 9.32 -33.68
N ASP A 132 11.20 8.95 -33.00
CA ASP A 132 11.35 9.06 -31.55
C ASP A 132 12.36 10.17 -31.26
N ASN A 133 11.88 11.28 -30.71
CA ASN A 133 12.67 12.46 -30.35
C ASN A 133 12.35 12.84 -28.89
N ASP A 134 12.29 11.84 -28.00
CA ASP A 134 12.04 12.01 -26.57
C ASP A 134 13.32 12.34 -25.80
N GLU A 135 13.81 13.57 -25.98
CA GLU A 135 15.01 14.10 -25.31
C GLU A 135 14.70 15.44 -24.65
N VAL A 136 15.23 15.72 -23.46
CA VAL A 136 15.11 17.03 -22.81
C VAL A 136 15.99 18.04 -23.53
N GLY A 137 15.45 19.22 -23.89
CA GLY A 137 16.15 20.25 -24.66
C GLY A 137 15.98 20.12 -26.19
N GLU A 138 16.18 21.26 -26.91
CA GLU A 138 15.87 21.32 -28.34
C GLU A 138 16.63 20.30 -29.20
N THR A 139 15.87 19.38 -29.77
CA THR A 139 16.37 18.26 -30.58
C THR A 139 15.54 18.07 -31.84
N SER A 140 16.03 17.25 -32.77
CA SER A 140 15.29 16.95 -33.99
C SER A 140 15.55 15.54 -34.49
N GLY A 141 14.47 14.78 -34.67
CA GLY A 141 14.48 13.46 -35.29
C GLY A 141 14.11 13.54 -36.78
N THR A 142 14.61 12.60 -37.59
CA THR A 142 14.25 12.50 -39.01
C THR A 142 13.88 11.08 -39.41
N ALA A 143 13.00 10.94 -40.40
CA ALA A 143 12.62 9.65 -40.96
C ALA A 143 12.42 9.74 -42.47
N THR A 144 12.70 8.67 -43.19
CA THR A 144 12.42 8.55 -44.63
C THR A 144 11.37 7.47 -44.87
N LEU A 145 10.26 7.83 -45.50
CA LEU A 145 9.14 6.94 -45.79
C LEU A 145 8.84 6.90 -47.29
N ASN A 146 8.50 5.72 -47.80
CA ASN A 146 7.97 5.58 -49.16
C ASN A 146 6.44 5.43 -49.09
N LEU A 147 5.71 6.47 -49.49
CA LEU A 147 4.27 6.58 -49.32
C LEU A 147 3.54 6.38 -50.65
N LEU A 148 2.33 5.80 -50.58
CA LEU A 148 1.39 5.73 -51.70
C LEU A 148 0.37 6.87 -51.61
N PRO A 149 -0.25 7.28 -52.74
CA PRO A 149 -1.36 8.22 -52.69
C PRO A 149 -2.50 7.72 -51.80
N GLY A 150 -3.04 8.58 -50.95
CA GLY A 150 -4.11 8.25 -50.00
C GLY A 150 -4.07 9.08 -48.72
N SER A 151 -4.96 8.78 -47.79
CA SER A 151 -5.01 9.41 -46.47
C SER A 151 -4.46 8.48 -45.40
N LEU A 152 -3.58 8.99 -44.54
CA LEU A 152 -2.98 8.27 -43.42
C LEU A 152 -3.24 9.03 -42.13
N ARG A 153 -3.70 8.34 -41.09
CA ARG A 153 -3.79 8.96 -39.77
C ARG A 153 -2.41 9.18 -39.18
N TYR A 154 -2.24 10.25 -38.44
CA TYR A 154 -1.02 10.52 -37.68
C TYR A 154 -1.37 10.96 -36.25
N TYR A 155 -0.40 10.77 -35.36
CA TYR A 155 -0.47 11.16 -33.96
C TYR A 155 0.92 11.60 -33.49
N ILE A 156 0.99 12.67 -32.73
CA ILE A 156 2.19 13.15 -32.06
C ILE A 156 1.88 13.27 -30.58
N ASP A 157 2.71 12.68 -29.74
CA ASP A 157 2.80 13.06 -28.33
C ASP A 157 4.03 13.93 -28.12
N PHE A 158 3.94 14.86 -27.17
CA PHE A 158 5.04 15.75 -26.81
C PHE A 158 4.89 16.20 -25.37
N TYR A 159 5.94 16.77 -24.79
CA TYR A 159 5.86 17.49 -23.53
C TYR A 159 6.69 18.77 -23.57
N GLN A 160 6.49 19.60 -22.55
CA GLN A 160 7.22 20.85 -22.35
C GLN A 160 7.52 21.04 -20.87
N ASN A 161 8.75 21.41 -20.55
CA ASN A 161 9.24 21.87 -19.25
C ASN A 161 9.39 23.41 -19.22
N ASP A 162 10.03 23.95 -18.18
CA ASP A 162 10.35 25.38 -18.07
C ASP A 162 11.20 25.86 -19.27
N GLY A 163 10.81 26.96 -19.92
CA GLY A 163 11.53 27.52 -21.07
C GLY A 163 10.65 27.91 -22.27
N ASP A 164 11.30 28.22 -23.41
CA ASP A 164 10.62 28.56 -24.66
C ASP A 164 10.09 27.29 -25.34
N SER A 165 8.77 27.14 -25.50
CA SER A 165 8.23 25.93 -26.12
C SER A 165 8.37 25.89 -27.64
N ARG A 166 8.74 24.71 -28.19
CA ARG A 166 8.81 24.48 -29.64
C ARG A 166 8.30 23.09 -30.04
N LEU A 167 7.48 23.02 -31.09
CA LEU A 167 7.10 21.76 -31.77
C LEU A 167 6.81 22.02 -33.25
N VAL A 168 7.60 21.42 -34.15
CA VAL A 168 7.48 21.61 -35.61
C VAL A 168 7.54 20.27 -36.34
N LEU A 169 6.58 20.02 -37.23
CA LEU A 169 6.61 18.89 -38.18
C LEU A 169 6.88 19.39 -39.60
N GLU A 170 8.03 19.02 -40.12
CA GLU A 170 8.49 19.37 -41.46
C GLU A 170 8.57 18.13 -42.35
N TRP A 171 8.47 18.36 -43.65
CA TRP A 171 8.63 17.33 -44.66
C TRP A 171 9.44 17.81 -45.86
N LYS A 172 9.90 16.86 -46.65
CA LYS A 172 10.56 17.06 -47.94
C LYS A 172 9.91 16.13 -48.96
N PRO A 173 8.98 16.65 -49.78
CA PRO A 173 8.28 15.83 -50.77
C PRO A 173 9.22 15.37 -51.89
N PRO A 174 8.83 14.34 -52.68
CA PRO A 174 9.66 13.81 -53.77
C PRO A 174 10.17 14.91 -54.72
N GLY A 175 11.49 15.09 -54.75
CA GLY A 175 12.16 16.06 -55.63
C GLY A 175 12.34 17.47 -55.05
N ALA A 176 11.88 17.74 -53.82
CA ALA A 176 12.21 18.97 -53.10
C ALA A 176 13.70 19.00 -52.69
N ALA A 177 14.26 20.20 -52.56
CA ALA A 177 15.67 20.40 -52.17
C ALA A 177 15.83 20.48 -50.64
N ASP A 178 14.92 21.19 -49.97
CA ASP A 178 14.96 21.54 -48.55
C ASP A 178 13.70 21.03 -47.83
N PHE A 179 13.77 20.96 -46.49
CA PHE A 179 12.60 20.72 -45.64
C PHE A 179 11.71 21.97 -45.60
N GLU A 180 10.40 21.77 -45.54
CA GLU A 180 9.40 22.81 -45.29
C GLU A 180 8.38 22.34 -44.25
N VAL A 181 7.77 23.27 -43.51
CA VAL A 181 6.65 22.97 -42.61
C VAL A 181 5.52 22.33 -43.40
N MET A 182 4.95 21.25 -42.87
CA MET A 182 3.85 20.56 -43.53
C MET A 182 2.63 21.49 -43.68
N PRO A 183 2.12 21.73 -44.91
CA PRO A 183 1.07 22.71 -45.13
C PRO A 183 -0.32 22.20 -44.71
N ALA A 184 -1.21 23.12 -44.32
CA ALA A 184 -2.59 22.82 -43.95
C ALA A 184 -3.39 22.07 -45.03
N GLY A 185 -3.02 22.19 -46.31
CA GLY A 185 -3.65 21.43 -47.40
C GLY A 185 -3.37 19.93 -47.36
N VAL A 186 -2.30 19.52 -46.67
CA VAL A 186 -1.90 18.11 -46.48
C VAL A 186 -2.44 17.55 -45.17
N LEU A 187 -2.65 18.39 -44.15
CA LEU A 187 -3.17 18.00 -42.84
C LEU A 187 -4.69 18.20 -42.76
N GLN A 188 -5.42 17.25 -42.21
CA GLN A 188 -6.87 17.34 -42.00
C GLN A 188 -7.28 16.89 -40.59
N THR A 189 -8.26 17.55 -40.01
CA THR A 189 -8.92 17.15 -38.76
C THR A 189 -10.45 17.09 -38.93
N GLU A 190 -11.16 16.56 -37.94
CA GLU A 190 -12.61 16.41 -37.96
C GLU A 190 -13.32 17.78 -37.89
N ASP A 191 -14.34 17.97 -38.73
CA ASP A 191 -15.19 19.16 -38.71
C ASP A 191 -16.32 19.03 -37.69
N GLY A 192 -16.59 20.10 -36.95
CA GLY A 192 -17.60 20.13 -35.89
C GLY A 192 -17.25 19.35 -34.60
N LEU A 193 -15.96 19.05 -34.37
CA LEU A 193 -15.50 18.43 -33.12
C LEU A 193 -15.85 19.31 -31.90
N THR A 194 -16.40 18.70 -30.85
CA THR A 194 -16.64 19.39 -29.58
C THR A 194 -15.40 19.31 -28.70
N HIS A 195 -14.80 20.47 -28.41
CA HIS A 195 -13.63 20.60 -27.54
C HIS A 195 -14.07 20.59 -26.07
N VAL A 196 -13.93 19.45 -25.41
CA VAL A 196 -14.21 19.31 -23.97
C VAL A 196 -12.90 19.50 -23.21
N THR A 197 -12.86 20.48 -22.32
CA THR A 197 -11.68 20.79 -21.49
C THR A 197 -12.04 20.73 -20.01
N SER A 198 -11.01 20.57 -19.17
CA SER A 198 -11.11 20.68 -17.71
C SER A 198 -9.83 21.35 -17.21
N PRO A 199 -9.90 22.57 -16.66
CA PRO A 199 -8.73 23.24 -16.08
C PRO A 199 -8.11 22.48 -14.90
N GLY A 200 -6.88 22.84 -14.51
CA GLY A 200 -6.15 22.33 -13.35
C GLY A 200 -5.19 21.18 -13.66
N LEU A 201 -4.28 20.90 -12.71
CA LEU A 201 -3.17 19.96 -12.88
C LEU A 201 -3.63 18.53 -13.19
N LYS A 202 -2.88 17.87 -14.08
CA LYS A 202 -3.10 16.51 -14.57
C LYS A 202 -2.03 15.57 -14.02
N SER A 203 -2.48 14.39 -13.63
CA SER A 203 -1.60 13.37 -13.09
C SER A 203 -0.97 12.53 -14.20
N PHE A 204 0.26 12.09 -13.97
CA PHE A 204 1.01 11.24 -14.89
C PHE A 204 1.92 10.27 -14.13
N TYR A 205 2.41 9.26 -14.85
CA TYR A 205 3.36 8.26 -14.38
C TYR A 205 4.29 7.79 -15.53
N TYR A 206 5.34 7.04 -15.21
CA TYR A 206 6.28 6.47 -16.20
C TYR A 206 6.07 4.96 -16.43
N GLU A 207 6.61 4.38 -17.50
CA GLU A 207 6.33 2.98 -17.90
C GLU A 207 6.65 1.93 -16.81
N GLU A 208 7.67 2.18 -15.98
CA GLU A 208 8.05 1.29 -14.86
C GLU A 208 7.15 1.49 -13.61
N GLY A 209 6.17 2.40 -13.65
CA GLY A 209 5.30 2.72 -12.52
C GLY A 209 5.97 3.50 -11.39
N GLU A 210 7.27 3.79 -11.52
CA GLU A 210 8.05 4.57 -10.56
C GLU A 210 8.22 6.03 -11.04
N GLY A 211 7.69 6.97 -10.25
CA GLY A 211 7.83 8.41 -10.47
C GLY A 211 6.67 9.08 -11.21
N GLY A 212 6.66 10.41 -11.16
CA GLY A 212 5.54 11.25 -11.57
C GLY A 212 4.57 11.54 -10.41
N SER A 213 3.47 12.23 -10.72
CA SER A 213 2.48 12.65 -9.74
C SER A 213 1.53 11.53 -9.30
N ALA A 214 1.55 10.34 -9.92
CA ALA A 214 0.69 9.20 -9.57
C ALA A 214 1.49 7.90 -9.37
N GLY A 215 1.05 7.05 -8.44
CA GLY A 215 1.67 5.76 -8.09
C GLY A 215 1.03 4.57 -8.82
N GLY A 216 0.86 3.44 -8.13
CA GLY A 216 0.19 2.24 -8.67
C GLY A 216 -1.34 2.40 -8.79
N PRO A 217 -2.07 1.42 -9.36
CA PRO A 217 -3.55 1.43 -9.35
C PRO A 217 -4.12 1.60 -7.94
N GLY A 218 -5.03 2.55 -7.74
CA GLY A 218 -5.56 2.92 -6.42
C GLY A 218 -4.75 3.99 -5.68
N ASP A 219 -3.57 4.37 -6.19
CA ASP A 219 -2.73 5.44 -5.66
C ASP A 219 -2.51 6.57 -6.69
N GLY A 220 -3.46 7.49 -6.81
CA GLY A 220 -3.43 8.53 -7.85
C GLY A 220 -3.84 8.03 -9.24
N ARG A 221 -4.29 6.77 -9.34
CA ARG A 221 -4.75 6.13 -10.58
C ARG A 221 -6.07 5.40 -10.34
N PRO A 222 -6.91 5.27 -11.39
CA PRO A 222 -8.06 4.39 -11.33
C PRO A 222 -7.64 2.97 -10.96
N LEU A 223 -8.45 2.31 -10.13
CA LEU A 223 -8.36 0.88 -9.92
C LEU A 223 -8.43 0.13 -11.26
N VAL A 224 -7.84 -1.06 -11.33
CA VAL A 224 -7.90 -1.93 -12.53
C VAL A 224 -8.65 -3.24 -12.27
N GLY A 225 -8.87 -3.58 -11.00
CA GLY A 225 -9.47 -4.84 -10.57
C GLY A 225 -10.86 -4.70 -9.97
N VAL A 226 -11.42 -5.85 -9.62
CA VAL A 226 -12.61 -5.95 -8.78
C VAL A 226 -12.20 -5.86 -7.32
N HIS A 227 -13.01 -5.17 -6.52
CA HIS A 227 -12.76 -5.05 -5.09
C HIS A 227 -12.53 -6.42 -4.43
N PRO A 228 -11.43 -6.63 -3.66
CA PRO A 228 -11.05 -7.97 -3.17
C PRO A 228 -12.08 -8.69 -2.28
N SER A 229 -12.97 -7.94 -1.61
CA SER A 229 -14.12 -8.49 -0.87
C SER A 229 -15.28 -9.04 -1.74
N TYR A 230 -15.17 -9.02 -3.07
CA TYR A 230 -16.22 -9.48 -3.98
C TYR A 230 -15.69 -10.42 -5.06
N ASP A 231 -16.49 -11.42 -5.38
CA ASP A 231 -16.30 -12.27 -6.55
C ASP A 231 -17.18 -11.76 -7.71
N LEU A 232 -16.58 -11.61 -8.89
CA LEU A 232 -17.29 -11.17 -10.10
C LEU A 232 -17.89 -12.37 -10.84
N VAL A 233 -19.18 -12.28 -11.16
CA VAL A 233 -19.91 -13.29 -11.93
C VAL A 233 -20.53 -12.66 -13.18
N ASN A 234 -20.10 -13.15 -14.33
CA ASN A 234 -20.70 -12.84 -15.63
C ASN A 234 -21.86 -13.81 -15.89
N PHE A 235 -23.04 -13.50 -15.35
CA PHE A 235 -24.20 -14.40 -15.42
C PHE A 235 -25.00 -14.25 -16.72
N ARG A 236 -24.94 -13.10 -17.40
CA ARG A 236 -25.74 -12.83 -18.61
C ARG A 236 -25.38 -13.80 -19.76
N PRO A 237 -26.35 -14.22 -20.60
CA PRO A 237 -26.06 -14.90 -21.86
C PRO A 237 -25.20 -14.04 -22.80
N SER A 238 -24.31 -14.67 -23.58
CA SER A 238 -23.33 -13.96 -24.43
C SER A 238 -23.96 -13.17 -25.59
N ASP A 239 -25.13 -13.60 -26.04
CA ASP A 239 -25.94 -12.98 -27.09
C ASP A 239 -26.88 -11.88 -26.55
N PHE A 240 -27.09 -11.82 -25.23
CA PHE A 240 -27.80 -10.74 -24.58
C PHE A 240 -26.84 -9.58 -24.24
N ARG A 241 -26.98 -8.48 -24.99
CA ARG A 241 -26.13 -7.29 -24.92
C ARG A 241 -26.97 -6.03 -24.66
N PRO A 242 -27.59 -5.92 -23.47
CA PRO A 242 -28.51 -4.83 -23.19
C PRO A 242 -27.77 -3.50 -22.98
N ALA A 243 -28.34 -2.42 -23.53
CA ALA A 243 -28.04 -1.06 -23.12
C ALA A 243 -28.84 -0.74 -21.85
N VAL A 244 -28.33 -1.08 -20.67
CA VAL A 244 -29.16 -1.13 -19.44
C VAL A 244 -29.65 0.26 -19.03
N GLY A 245 -30.97 0.48 -19.12
CA GLY A 245 -31.67 1.68 -18.69
C GLY A 245 -32.26 1.59 -17.27
N GLY A 246 -32.43 0.38 -16.73
CA GLY A 246 -32.99 0.15 -15.39
C GLY A 246 -32.85 -1.31 -14.95
N LEU A 247 -32.74 -1.53 -13.62
CA LEU A 247 -32.73 -2.85 -12.98
C LEU A 247 -33.72 -2.87 -11.81
N ALA A 248 -34.59 -3.88 -11.74
CA ALA A 248 -35.46 -4.09 -10.58
C ALA A 248 -35.77 -5.57 -10.38
N PHE A 249 -35.81 -6.03 -9.13
CA PHE A 249 -36.19 -7.40 -8.80
C PHE A 249 -37.70 -7.52 -8.58
N LEU A 250 -38.29 -8.58 -9.14
CA LEU A 250 -39.65 -9.00 -8.80
C LEU A 250 -39.66 -9.78 -7.47
N PRO A 251 -40.81 -9.88 -6.78
CA PRO A 251 -40.93 -10.63 -5.53
C PRO A 251 -40.59 -12.13 -5.65
N ASP A 252 -40.65 -12.69 -6.86
CA ASP A 252 -40.31 -14.08 -7.15
C ASP A 252 -38.80 -14.31 -7.39
N GLY A 253 -37.99 -13.25 -7.36
CA GLY A 253 -36.53 -13.30 -7.55
C GLY A 253 -36.05 -13.05 -8.98
N ARG A 254 -36.96 -12.94 -9.97
CA ARG A 254 -36.57 -12.59 -11.34
C ARG A 254 -36.10 -11.14 -11.44
N LEU A 255 -35.17 -10.88 -12.36
CA LEU A 255 -34.64 -9.55 -12.62
C LEU A 255 -35.31 -8.94 -13.86
N ALA A 256 -35.97 -7.79 -13.68
CA ALA A 256 -36.43 -6.95 -14.77
C ALA A 256 -35.32 -5.98 -15.22
N VAL A 257 -35.07 -5.93 -16.53
CA VAL A 257 -34.05 -5.08 -17.16
C VAL A 257 -34.72 -4.24 -18.25
N SER A 258 -34.74 -2.92 -18.10
CA SER A 258 -35.14 -2.02 -19.20
C SER A 258 -33.94 -1.64 -20.07
N THR A 259 -34.15 -1.40 -21.37
CA THR A 259 -33.07 -1.07 -22.32
C THR A 259 -33.25 0.28 -23.00
N TRP A 260 -32.18 1.07 -23.03
CA TRP A 260 -32.08 2.34 -23.74
C TRP A 260 -31.54 2.11 -25.16
N ASP A 261 -32.35 1.45 -25.98
CA ASP A 261 -32.11 1.22 -27.40
C ASP A 261 -33.36 1.59 -28.22
N SER A 262 -33.29 1.43 -29.54
CA SER A 262 -34.40 1.81 -30.44
C SER A 262 -35.67 0.98 -30.26
N THR A 263 -35.61 -0.15 -29.56
CA THR A 263 -36.78 -0.98 -29.26
C THR A 263 -37.47 -0.54 -27.96
N GLY A 264 -36.72 0.02 -27.00
CA GLY A 264 -37.27 0.45 -25.71
C GLY A 264 -37.92 -0.70 -24.96
N SER A 265 -37.16 -1.76 -24.71
CA SER A 265 -37.68 -3.03 -24.20
C SER A 265 -37.56 -3.18 -22.69
N VAL A 266 -38.39 -4.04 -22.10
CA VAL A 266 -38.18 -4.62 -20.77
C VAL A 266 -38.04 -6.13 -20.92
N TYR A 267 -36.99 -6.69 -20.32
CA TYR A 267 -36.73 -8.13 -20.29
C TYR A 267 -36.84 -8.65 -18.86
N LEU A 268 -37.34 -9.88 -18.72
CA LEU A 268 -37.28 -10.67 -17.50
C LEU A 268 -36.18 -11.70 -17.64
N LEU A 269 -35.28 -11.69 -16.65
CA LEU A 269 -34.23 -12.68 -16.50
C LEU A 269 -34.55 -13.58 -15.32
N ASP A 270 -34.46 -14.89 -15.54
CA ASP A 270 -34.71 -15.93 -14.55
C ASP A 270 -33.51 -16.88 -14.45
N HIS A 271 -33.52 -17.77 -13.45
CA HIS A 271 -32.46 -18.74 -13.18
C HIS A 271 -31.09 -18.07 -13.01
N LEU A 272 -31.04 -17.03 -12.17
CA LEU A 272 -29.84 -16.23 -11.88
C LEU A 272 -28.80 -16.96 -11.00
N ASP A 273 -28.95 -18.27 -10.81
CA ASP A 273 -28.08 -19.13 -10.01
C ASP A 273 -26.77 -19.42 -10.76
N ASP A 274 -25.70 -19.84 -10.07
CA ASP A 274 -24.34 -19.98 -10.64
C ASP A 274 -24.13 -21.16 -11.61
N GLY A 275 -25.21 -21.82 -12.04
CA GLY A 275 -25.18 -23.05 -12.84
C GLY A 275 -25.75 -22.87 -14.25
N ALA A 276 -25.15 -21.99 -15.07
CA ALA A 276 -25.38 -21.80 -16.50
C ALA A 276 -26.79 -22.15 -17.02
N GLY A 277 -27.70 -21.17 -17.03
CA GLY A 277 -29.06 -21.38 -17.52
C GLY A 277 -29.95 -20.14 -17.55
N VAL A 278 -29.37 -18.94 -17.46
CA VAL A 278 -30.14 -17.70 -17.41
C VAL A 278 -31.01 -17.58 -18.64
N THR A 279 -32.32 -17.52 -18.44
CA THR A 279 -33.28 -17.30 -19.51
C THR A 279 -33.57 -15.82 -19.62
N VAL A 280 -33.75 -15.35 -20.86
CA VAL A 280 -34.09 -13.96 -21.16
C VAL A 280 -35.40 -13.98 -21.92
N LYS A 281 -36.43 -13.34 -21.38
CA LYS A 281 -37.74 -13.21 -22.03
C LYS A 281 -38.11 -11.74 -22.13
N ARG A 282 -38.51 -11.30 -23.31
CA ARG A 282 -38.99 -9.92 -23.49
C ARG A 282 -40.40 -9.81 -22.95
N PHE A 283 -40.59 -8.94 -21.97
CA PHE A 283 -41.85 -8.66 -21.30
C PHE A 283 -42.59 -7.48 -21.92
N ALA A 284 -41.88 -6.44 -22.33
CA ALA A 284 -42.46 -5.25 -22.97
C ALA A 284 -41.54 -4.68 -24.06
N GLU A 285 -42.08 -3.91 -25.00
CA GLU A 285 -41.35 -3.15 -26.01
C GLU A 285 -42.10 -1.86 -26.40
N GLY A 286 -41.40 -0.92 -27.05
CA GLY A 286 -41.98 0.32 -27.55
C GLY A 286 -41.98 1.48 -26.55
N LEU A 287 -41.22 1.39 -25.46
CA LEU A 287 -41.12 2.45 -24.45
C LEU A 287 -40.12 3.54 -24.89
N GLY A 288 -40.50 4.80 -24.74
CA GLY A 288 -39.66 5.95 -25.10
C GLY A 288 -38.61 6.26 -24.04
N GLU A 289 -37.37 5.84 -24.29
CA GLU A 289 -36.20 6.07 -23.42
C GLU A 289 -36.41 5.54 -21.97
N PRO A 290 -36.55 4.22 -21.75
CA PRO A 290 -36.94 3.64 -20.46
C PRO A 290 -35.78 3.62 -19.44
N LEU A 291 -35.50 4.79 -18.86
CA LEU A 291 -34.31 5.08 -18.03
C LEU A 291 -34.57 5.03 -16.52
N GLY A 292 -35.68 4.44 -16.10
CA GLY A 292 -35.99 4.12 -14.71
C GLY A 292 -36.99 2.98 -14.63
N ILE A 293 -36.82 2.05 -13.69
CA ILE A 293 -37.71 0.91 -13.48
C ILE A 293 -37.90 0.64 -12.00
N ARG A 294 -39.12 0.30 -11.60
CA ARG A 294 -39.46 -0.04 -10.22
C ARG A 294 -40.56 -1.08 -10.19
N VAL A 295 -40.47 -2.05 -9.29
CA VAL A 295 -41.56 -2.98 -9.01
C VAL A 295 -42.30 -2.50 -7.77
N VAL A 296 -43.59 -2.19 -7.92
CA VAL A 296 -44.47 -1.73 -6.84
C VAL A 296 -45.64 -2.71 -6.76
N ASP A 297 -45.85 -3.31 -5.59
CA ASP A 297 -46.87 -4.35 -5.35
C ASP A 297 -46.84 -5.48 -6.41
N GLY A 298 -45.63 -5.89 -6.82
CA GLY A 298 -45.42 -6.93 -7.81
C GLY A 298 -45.62 -6.50 -9.27
N VAL A 299 -45.93 -5.23 -9.54
CA VAL A 299 -46.16 -4.70 -10.90
C VAL A 299 -45.02 -3.80 -11.34
N ILE A 300 -44.57 -3.99 -12.59
CA ILE A 300 -43.47 -3.21 -13.17
C ILE A 300 -43.97 -1.82 -13.59
N HIS A 301 -43.24 -0.81 -13.14
CA HIS A 301 -43.39 0.59 -13.53
C HIS A 301 -42.10 1.06 -14.21
N VAL A 302 -42.24 1.82 -15.29
CA VAL A 302 -41.11 2.31 -16.09
C VAL A 302 -41.25 3.81 -16.33
N THR A 303 -40.18 4.55 -16.06
CA THR A 303 -40.04 5.95 -16.44
C THR A 303 -39.67 6.04 -17.91
N GLN A 304 -40.48 6.76 -18.67
CA GLN A 304 -40.24 7.20 -20.04
C GLN A 304 -40.00 8.71 -20.07
N LYS A 305 -39.57 9.24 -21.22
CA LYS A 305 -39.23 10.67 -21.40
C LYS A 305 -40.29 11.65 -20.84
N GLN A 306 -41.58 11.33 -20.95
CA GLN A 306 -42.70 12.21 -20.55
C GLN A 306 -43.78 11.52 -19.69
N GLU A 307 -43.54 10.28 -19.24
CA GLU A 307 -44.52 9.54 -18.44
C GLU A 307 -43.92 8.45 -17.57
N VAL A 308 -44.63 8.05 -16.51
CA VAL A 308 -44.40 6.76 -15.84
C VAL A 308 -45.50 5.80 -16.29
N THR A 309 -45.10 4.65 -16.80
CA THR A 309 -46.00 3.62 -17.33
C THR A 309 -45.99 2.38 -16.46
N ARG A 310 -47.16 1.92 -16.08
CA ARG A 310 -47.41 0.64 -15.43
C ARG A 310 -47.64 -0.42 -16.51
N LEU A 311 -46.85 -1.49 -16.45
CA LEU A 311 -46.91 -2.62 -17.38
C LEU A 311 -47.64 -3.78 -16.70
N VAL A 312 -48.73 -4.26 -17.30
CA VAL A 312 -49.59 -5.29 -16.71
C VAL A 312 -49.67 -6.49 -17.64
N ASP A 313 -49.35 -7.66 -17.10
CA ASP A 313 -49.64 -8.97 -17.68
C ASP A 313 -50.98 -9.44 -17.08
N THR A 314 -51.98 -9.67 -17.94
CA THR A 314 -53.35 -10.01 -17.53
C THR A 314 -53.66 -11.50 -17.65
N ASP A 315 -52.88 -12.26 -18.42
CA ASP A 315 -53.11 -13.68 -18.67
C ASP A 315 -52.01 -14.62 -18.10
N GLY A 316 -50.94 -14.04 -17.55
CA GLY A 316 -49.86 -14.74 -16.86
C GLY A 316 -48.85 -15.37 -17.81
N ASP A 317 -48.77 -14.90 -19.06
CA ASP A 317 -47.82 -15.40 -20.05
C ASP A 317 -46.45 -14.72 -20.00
N ASP A 318 -46.18 -13.88 -19.00
CA ASP A 318 -45.02 -12.99 -18.86
C ASP A 318 -44.78 -12.06 -20.05
N VAL A 319 -45.85 -11.55 -20.66
CA VAL A 319 -45.84 -10.44 -21.60
C VAL A 319 -46.82 -9.37 -21.11
N ALA A 320 -46.42 -8.10 -21.20
CA ALA A 320 -47.30 -6.99 -20.86
C ALA A 320 -48.40 -6.83 -21.91
N ASP A 321 -49.66 -7.05 -21.51
CA ASP A 321 -50.86 -6.82 -22.32
C ASP A 321 -51.29 -5.35 -22.31
N GLU A 322 -51.15 -4.68 -21.16
CA GLU A 322 -51.60 -3.31 -20.95
C GLU A 322 -50.46 -2.37 -20.54
N TYR A 323 -50.42 -1.22 -21.19
CA TYR A 323 -49.51 -0.11 -20.93
C TYR A 323 -50.34 1.05 -20.39
N LEU A 324 -50.26 1.28 -19.09
CA LEU A 324 -51.11 2.26 -18.41
C LEU A 324 -50.25 3.41 -17.88
N ALA A 325 -50.39 4.58 -18.48
CA ALA A 325 -49.77 5.80 -17.94
C ALA A 325 -50.32 6.08 -16.53
N VAL A 326 -49.41 6.06 -15.54
CA VAL A 326 -49.69 6.40 -14.14
C VAL A 326 -49.69 7.91 -13.97
N ALA A 327 -48.72 8.59 -14.58
CA ALA A 327 -48.67 10.05 -14.70
C ALA A 327 -47.94 10.39 -15.99
N SER A 328 -48.37 11.44 -16.67
CA SER A 328 -47.78 11.85 -17.96
C SER A 328 -47.93 13.35 -18.22
N GLY A 329 -47.19 13.83 -19.22
CA GLY A 329 -47.37 15.17 -19.77
C GLY A 329 -46.52 16.25 -19.10
N TRP A 330 -45.47 15.89 -18.38
CA TRP A 330 -44.45 16.88 -18.03
C TRP A 330 -43.71 17.35 -19.28
N PRO A 331 -43.29 18.63 -19.33
CA PRO A 331 -42.71 19.20 -20.54
C PRO A 331 -41.41 18.48 -20.91
N ALA A 332 -41.29 18.09 -22.19
CA ALA A 332 -40.01 17.68 -22.77
C ALA A 332 -39.90 18.05 -24.25
N SER A 333 -38.69 18.24 -24.77
CA SER A 333 -38.39 18.48 -26.19
C SER A 333 -37.81 17.25 -26.92
N PHE A 334 -37.55 17.38 -28.23
CA PHE A 334 -36.84 16.37 -29.03
C PHE A 334 -35.31 16.40 -28.84
N ASN A 335 -34.79 17.24 -27.94
CA ASN A 335 -33.36 17.30 -27.69
C ASN A 335 -32.86 15.95 -27.17
N TYR A 336 -31.74 15.49 -27.71
CA TYR A 336 -31.18 14.18 -27.39
C TYR A 336 -30.63 14.07 -25.97
N HIS A 337 -30.41 15.20 -25.28
CA HIS A 337 -29.83 15.27 -23.94
C HIS A 337 -30.88 15.58 -22.84
N GLU A 338 -32.16 15.58 -23.21
CA GLU A 338 -33.27 15.84 -22.31
C GLU A 338 -33.98 14.54 -21.95
N PHE A 339 -33.71 14.03 -20.75
CA PHE A 339 -34.10 12.70 -20.28
C PHE A 339 -35.00 12.80 -19.04
N SER A 340 -35.78 11.76 -18.82
CA SER A 340 -36.38 11.46 -17.50
C SER A 340 -35.71 10.22 -16.95
N PHE A 341 -35.06 10.34 -15.80
CA PHE A 341 -34.26 9.29 -15.17
C PHE A 341 -34.92 8.77 -13.89
N ASN A 342 -34.48 7.58 -13.49
CA ASN A 342 -34.75 6.96 -12.20
C ASN A 342 -36.23 6.64 -11.99
N LEU A 343 -36.51 5.82 -10.98
CA LEU A 343 -37.85 5.60 -10.45
C LEU A 343 -37.76 5.12 -9.00
N VAL A 344 -37.76 6.05 -8.05
CA VAL A 344 -37.61 5.72 -6.62
C VAL A 344 -38.97 5.75 -5.96
N GLU A 345 -39.25 4.75 -5.14
CA GLU A 345 -40.45 4.68 -4.31
C GLU A 345 -40.13 5.16 -2.89
N LYS A 346 -40.88 6.16 -2.41
CA LYS A 346 -40.74 6.69 -1.04
C LYS A 346 -42.05 7.28 -0.57
N ASP A 347 -42.46 6.92 0.65
CA ASP A 347 -43.66 7.43 1.32
C ASP A 347 -44.96 7.28 0.50
N GLY A 348 -45.07 6.22 -0.30
CA GLY A 348 -46.22 5.94 -1.18
C GLY A 348 -46.24 6.72 -2.49
N PHE A 349 -45.21 7.54 -2.76
CA PHE A 349 -45.03 8.28 -4.00
C PHE A 349 -43.91 7.68 -4.85
N LEU A 350 -43.97 7.94 -6.15
CA LEU A 350 -42.89 7.68 -7.09
C LEU A 350 -42.14 8.97 -7.40
N TRP A 351 -40.82 8.88 -7.49
CA TRP A 351 -39.93 10.02 -7.67
C TRP A 351 -39.10 9.84 -8.95
N VAL A 352 -39.06 10.90 -9.76
CA VAL A 352 -38.37 10.95 -11.06
C VAL A 352 -37.54 12.23 -11.12
N THR A 353 -36.40 12.19 -11.79
CA THR A 353 -35.62 13.40 -12.08
C THR A 353 -35.57 13.65 -13.59
N THR A 354 -35.54 14.91 -14.00
CA THR A 354 -35.42 15.29 -15.42
C THR A 354 -34.12 16.04 -15.69
N SER A 355 -33.49 15.81 -16.84
CA SER A 355 -32.29 16.55 -17.29
C SER A 355 -32.64 17.69 -18.23
N VAL A 356 -31.71 18.64 -18.36
CA VAL A 356 -31.84 19.79 -19.27
C VAL A 356 -31.29 19.48 -20.68
N PRO A 357 -31.82 20.12 -21.73
CA PRO A 357 -31.29 19.99 -23.08
C PRO A 357 -29.90 20.64 -23.24
N LEU A 358 -29.01 20.02 -24.02
CA LEU A 358 -27.74 20.65 -24.42
C LEU A 358 -27.94 21.68 -25.53
N ARG A 359 -27.22 22.80 -25.45
CA ARG A 359 -27.18 23.87 -26.46
C ARG A 359 -25.92 23.66 -27.33
N SER A 360 -26.04 23.25 -28.59
CA SER A 360 -24.86 22.88 -29.41
C SER A 360 -24.10 24.07 -29.98
N GLY A 361 -22.76 24.09 -29.82
CA GLY A 361 -21.83 24.96 -30.55
C GLY A 361 -21.98 26.46 -30.26
N SER A 362 -21.16 27.29 -30.91
CA SER A 362 -21.07 28.77 -30.79
C SER A 362 -22.36 29.57 -31.02
N THR A 363 -23.53 28.91 -31.02
CA THR A 363 -24.86 29.51 -31.07
C THR A 363 -25.50 29.75 -29.70
N ALA A 364 -24.77 29.50 -28.60
CA ALA A 364 -25.24 29.71 -27.23
C ALA A 364 -25.82 31.11 -26.96
N TYR A 365 -25.48 32.13 -27.78
CA TYR A 365 -26.09 33.47 -27.74
C TYR A 365 -26.18 34.11 -29.13
N LEU A 366 -26.72 33.43 -30.15
CA LEU A 366 -27.17 34.16 -31.34
C LEU A 366 -28.52 34.83 -31.05
N PRO A 367 -28.63 36.17 -31.12
CA PRO A 367 -29.91 36.84 -31.04
C PRO A 367 -30.78 36.38 -32.20
N GLY A 368 -31.88 35.68 -31.93
CA GLY A 368 -32.91 35.36 -32.94
C GLY A 368 -32.98 33.91 -33.42
N THR A 369 -32.28 32.94 -32.81
CA THR A 369 -32.69 31.53 -32.93
C THR A 369 -33.76 31.25 -31.88
N GLU A 370 -34.96 30.92 -32.33
CA GLU A 370 -36.21 30.80 -31.56
C GLU A 370 -36.04 30.14 -30.16
N PRO A 371 -36.51 30.80 -29.09
CA PRO A 371 -36.49 30.27 -27.73
C PRO A 371 -37.73 29.40 -27.48
N ALA A 372 -37.54 28.19 -26.93
CA ALA A 372 -38.65 27.34 -26.49
C ALA A 372 -38.13 26.28 -25.51
N PHE A 373 -38.30 26.33 -24.18
CA PHE A 373 -39.08 27.17 -23.27
C PHE A 373 -38.44 27.08 -21.87
N PRO A 374 -38.32 28.15 -21.06
CA PRO A 374 -38.38 27.97 -19.62
C PRO A 374 -39.83 27.61 -19.31
N VAL A 375 -40.15 26.32 -19.29
CA VAL A 375 -41.44 25.89 -18.75
C VAL A 375 -41.27 25.93 -17.23
N PRO A 376 -42.02 26.77 -16.49
CA PRO A 376 -42.09 26.62 -15.04
C PRO A 376 -42.46 25.16 -14.77
N HIS A 377 -41.66 24.45 -13.95
CA HIS A 377 -41.82 23.01 -13.70
C HIS A 377 -41.41 22.08 -14.88
N GLY A 378 -40.45 22.52 -15.72
CA GLY A 378 -39.92 21.80 -16.89
C GLY A 378 -38.63 20.97 -16.64
N PRO A 379 -37.77 20.79 -17.67
CA PRO A 379 -36.51 20.04 -17.61
C PRO A 379 -35.57 20.52 -16.47
N GLY A 380 -34.83 19.60 -15.84
CA GLY A 380 -33.96 19.92 -14.70
C GLY A 380 -34.65 19.89 -13.32
N SER A 381 -35.67 19.05 -13.17
CA SER A 381 -36.56 19.04 -12.00
C SER A 381 -36.57 17.71 -11.25
N LEU A 382 -36.91 17.77 -9.95
CA LEU A 382 -37.38 16.63 -9.17
C LEU A 382 -38.90 16.56 -9.24
N LEU A 383 -39.41 15.45 -9.74
CA LEU A 383 -40.84 15.19 -9.88
C LEU A 383 -41.30 14.22 -8.80
N LYS A 384 -42.44 14.54 -8.20
CA LYS A 384 -43.18 13.68 -7.27
C LYS A 384 -44.47 13.24 -7.94
N ILE A 385 -44.68 11.94 -7.98
CA ILE A 385 -45.79 11.29 -8.68
C ILE A 385 -46.65 10.57 -7.65
N ASP A 386 -47.94 10.90 -7.63
CA ASP A 386 -48.94 10.17 -6.87
C ASP A 386 -49.53 9.07 -7.78
N PRO A 387 -49.18 7.79 -7.56
CA PRO A 387 -49.64 6.72 -8.43
C PRO A 387 -51.14 6.41 -8.26
N VAL A 388 -51.75 6.81 -7.15
CA VAL A 388 -53.17 6.59 -6.86
C VAL A 388 -54.01 7.70 -7.48
N ALA A 389 -53.63 8.95 -7.26
CA ALA A 389 -54.30 10.11 -7.86
C ALA A 389 -53.99 10.27 -9.36
N ARG A 390 -52.93 9.61 -9.85
CA ARG A 390 -52.43 9.70 -11.23
C ARG A 390 -52.03 11.12 -11.61
N THR A 391 -51.37 11.80 -10.69
CA THR A 391 -50.90 13.18 -10.83
C THR A 391 -49.41 13.26 -10.59
N TRP A 392 -48.78 14.32 -11.10
CA TRP A 392 -47.40 14.64 -10.82
C TRP A 392 -47.25 16.13 -10.49
N GLU A 393 -46.22 16.46 -9.72
CA GLU A 393 -45.80 17.83 -9.43
C GLU A 393 -44.27 17.93 -9.46
N ALA A 394 -43.74 19.03 -10.00
CA ALA A 394 -42.30 19.34 -9.84
C ALA A 394 -42.09 20.08 -8.52
N VAL A 395 -41.35 19.45 -7.62
CA VAL A 395 -41.18 19.91 -6.23
C VAL A 395 -39.82 20.52 -5.94
N ALA A 396 -38.84 20.33 -6.82
CA ALA A 396 -37.54 21.01 -6.78
C ALA A 396 -36.97 21.19 -8.21
N ASN A 397 -36.02 22.10 -8.40
CA ASN A 397 -35.45 22.43 -9.72
C ASN A 397 -33.94 22.77 -9.65
N GLY A 398 -33.33 23.07 -10.80
CA GLY A 398 -31.91 23.42 -10.90
C GLY A 398 -30.97 22.22 -10.93
N LEU A 399 -31.48 21.04 -11.29
CA LEU A 399 -30.66 19.88 -11.65
C LEU A 399 -30.23 20.01 -13.12
N ARG A 400 -29.08 19.44 -13.48
CA ARG A 400 -28.58 19.48 -14.87
C ARG A 400 -28.81 18.14 -15.58
N THR A 401 -28.11 17.10 -15.13
CA THR A 401 -28.24 15.74 -15.66
C THR A 401 -28.21 14.76 -14.49
N PRO A 402 -29.34 14.61 -13.78
CA PRO A 402 -29.43 13.79 -12.58
C PRO A 402 -29.66 12.30 -12.90
N ASN A 403 -28.69 11.62 -13.53
CA ASN A 403 -28.82 10.22 -13.99
C ASN A 403 -28.88 9.18 -12.86
N GLY A 404 -28.62 9.57 -11.61
CA GLY A 404 -28.75 8.68 -10.46
C GLY A 404 -29.61 9.30 -9.38
N MET A 405 -30.55 8.52 -8.84
CA MET A 405 -31.29 8.89 -7.63
C MET A 405 -31.66 7.64 -6.84
N GLY A 406 -31.49 7.69 -5.53
CA GLY A 406 -31.82 6.57 -4.65
C GLY A 406 -32.05 6.98 -3.20
N LEU A 407 -32.49 6.01 -2.39
CA LEU A 407 -32.56 6.17 -0.94
C LEU A 407 -31.17 5.94 -0.34
N GLY A 408 -30.63 6.99 0.27
CA GLY A 408 -29.33 7.00 0.93
C GLY A 408 -29.43 6.80 2.44
N VAL A 409 -28.49 7.43 3.16
CA VAL A 409 -28.46 7.46 4.63
C VAL A 409 -29.78 7.99 5.21
N ASP A 410 -30.17 7.45 6.36
CA ASP A 410 -31.43 7.74 7.07
C ASP A 410 -32.73 7.56 6.24
N GLY A 411 -32.67 6.91 5.06
CA GLY A 411 -33.83 6.77 4.17
C GLY A 411 -34.19 8.04 3.41
N GLU A 412 -33.26 9.00 3.35
CA GLU A 412 -33.42 10.26 2.62
C GLU A 412 -33.10 10.10 1.13
N LEU A 413 -33.65 11.00 0.29
CA LEU A 413 -33.46 10.96 -1.16
C LEU A 413 -32.15 11.67 -1.53
N PHE A 414 -31.27 11.00 -2.27
CA PHE A 414 -30.03 11.57 -2.80
C PHE A 414 -29.97 11.43 -4.32
N GLY A 415 -29.37 12.41 -4.99
CA GLY A 415 -29.25 12.43 -6.45
C GLY A 415 -27.85 12.75 -6.95
N CYS A 416 -27.34 11.92 -7.85
CA CYS A 416 -26.10 12.13 -8.60
C CYS A 416 -26.37 13.01 -9.82
N ASP A 417 -25.71 14.15 -9.93
CA ASP A 417 -25.90 15.16 -10.97
C ASP A 417 -24.59 15.41 -11.73
N ASN A 418 -24.63 15.37 -13.07
CA ASN A 418 -23.42 15.46 -13.90
C ASN A 418 -23.00 16.91 -14.21
N GLN A 419 -21.69 17.17 -14.17
CA GLN A 419 -21.03 18.45 -14.48
C GLN A 419 -21.29 19.01 -15.88
N GLY A 420 -21.28 20.34 -16.00
CA GLY A 420 -21.20 21.10 -17.25
C GLY A 420 -21.49 22.57 -16.98
N ASP A 421 -22.16 23.26 -17.90
CA ASP A 421 -22.47 24.69 -17.74
C ASP A 421 -23.15 24.96 -16.38
N TRP A 422 -22.63 25.94 -15.65
CA TRP A 422 -23.04 26.33 -14.29
C TRP A 422 -22.92 25.24 -13.22
N LEU A 423 -22.37 24.08 -13.56
CA LEU A 423 -22.14 22.98 -12.65
C LEU A 423 -20.69 22.49 -12.80
N PRO A 424 -19.74 23.09 -12.04
CA PRO A 424 -18.30 22.98 -12.31
C PRO A 424 -17.74 21.56 -12.16
N SER A 425 -18.38 20.74 -11.33
CA SER A 425 -18.00 19.35 -11.10
C SER A 425 -19.24 18.50 -10.82
N SER A 426 -19.11 17.19 -10.97
CA SER A 426 -20.19 16.25 -10.64
C SER A 426 -20.44 16.28 -9.14
N ARG A 427 -21.65 15.89 -8.71
CA ARG A 427 -22.03 16.02 -7.29
C ARG A 427 -23.12 15.05 -6.87
N ILE A 428 -23.24 14.85 -5.57
CA ILE A 428 -24.38 14.22 -4.90
C ILE A 428 -25.12 15.29 -4.11
N ASN A 429 -26.41 15.45 -4.42
CA ASN A 429 -27.33 16.36 -3.74
C ASN A 429 -28.19 15.59 -2.74
N HIS A 430 -28.44 16.16 -1.55
CA HIS A 430 -29.57 15.75 -0.71
C HIS A 430 -30.83 16.38 -1.30
N LEU A 431 -31.70 15.55 -1.88
CA LEU A 431 -32.86 16.00 -2.64
C LEU A 431 -34.05 16.26 -1.71
N GLN A 432 -34.43 17.54 -1.59
CA GLN A 432 -35.54 18.02 -0.78
C GLN A 432 -36.50 18.87 -1.61
N GLU A 433 -37.78 18.83 -1.23
CA GLU A 433 -38.83 19.70 -1.79
C GLU A 433 -38.52 21.18 -1.51
N GLY A 434 -38.87 22.07 -2.45
CA GLY A 434 -38.70 23.52 -2.36
C GLY A 434 -37.28 24.03 -2.60
N LYS A 435 -36.31 23.14 -2.85
CA LYS A 435 -34.90 23.51 -3.08
C LYS A 435 -34.59 23.78 -4.55
N TYR A 436 -33.53 24.55 -4.76
CA TYR A 436 -32.91 24.81 -6.05
C TYR A 436 -31.47 24.33 -6.02
N TYR A 437 -31.01 23.58 -7.03
CA TYR A 437 -29.66 22.98 -7.07
C TYR A 437 -28.68 23.73 -7.98
N GLY A 438 -29.03 24.88 -8.57
CA GLY A 438 -28.02 25.80 -9.10
C GLY A 438 -27.69 25.71 -10.59
N HIS A 439 -28.19 24.73 -11.34
CA HIS A 439 -28.16 24.82 -12.79
C HIS A 439 -29.11 25.92 -13.27
N ARG A 440 -28.55 26.95 -13.91
CA ARG A 440 -29.27 28.18 -14.26
C ARG A 440 -30.21 28.02 -15.45
N GLU A 441 -31.39 28.62 -15.34
CA GLU A 441 -32.35 28.71 -16.46
C GLU A 441 -31.97 29.84 -17.44
N SER A 442 -31.33 30.89 -16.93
CA SER A 442 -30.79 32.02 -17.69
C SER A 442 -29.49 32.54 -17.06
N PRO A 443 -28.65 33.29 -17.80
CA PRO A 443 -27.42 33.89 -17.23
C PRO A 443 -27.66 34.74 -15.99
N ASP A 444 -28.82 35.41 -15.95
CA ASP A 444 -29.21 36.34 -14.90
C ASP A 444 -29.88 35.66 -13.69
N ASP A 445 -29.99 34.32 -13.68
CA ASP A 445 -30.56 33.56 -12.55
C ASP A 445 -29.59 33.58 -11.35
N ASP A 446 -29.91 34.40 -10.36
CA ASP A 446 -29.11 34.67 -9.16
C ASP A 446 -29.66 33.99 -7.90
N ARG A 447 -30.62 33.07 -8.05
CA ARG A 447 -31.20 32.34 -6.92
C ARG A 447 -30.10 31.62 -6.12
N PRO A 448 -30.12 31.71 -4.77
CA PRO A 448 -29.20 30.94 -3.95
C PRO A 448 -29.46 29.44 -4.18
N TYR A 449 -28.41 28.69 -4.49
CA TYR A 449 -28.51 27.26 -4.69
C TYR A 449 -28.20 26.50 -3.40
N THR A 450 -28.72 25.28 -3.33
CA THR A 450 -28.47 24.33 -2.26
C THR A 450 -27.12 23.68 -2.51
N ARG A 451 -26.19 23.83 -1.57
CA ARG A 451 -24.87 23.21 -1.67
C ARG A 451 -25.01 21.69 -1.77
N PRO A 452 -24.18 21.01 -2.57
CA PRO A 452 -24.20 19.57 -2.61
C PRO A 452 -23.77 18.99 -1.26
N ALA A 453 -24.27 17.79 -0.95
CA ALA A 453 -23.76 17.01 0.16
C ALA A 453 -22.34 16.50 -0.15
N LEU A 454 -22.03 16.27 -1.42
CA LEU A 454 -20.71 15.81 -1.86
C LEU A 454 -20.38 16.31 -3.26
N TRP A 455 -19.21 16.92 -3.42
CA TRP A 455 -18.57 17.13 -4.72
C TRP A 455 -17.85 15.87 -5.16
N LEU A 456 -17.87 15.59 -6.46
CA LEU A 456 -17.22 14.45 -7.10
C LEU A 456 -16.22 14.98 -8.14
N PRO A 457 -14.94 15.16 -7.76
CA PRO A 457 -13.92 15.78 -8.61
C PRO A 457 -13.82 15.15 -10.00
N HIS A 458 -13.88 16.03 -11.00
CA HIS A 458 -13.96 15.66 -12.41
C HIS A 458 -12.59 15.21 -12.92
N GLY A 459 -12.53 14.09 -13.62
CA GLY A 459 -11.30 13.48 -14.12
C GLY A 459 -10.51 12.68 -13.06
N GLU A 460 -10.86 12.81 -11.78
CA GLU A 460 -10.20 12.13 -10.66
C GLU A 460 -11.00 10.93 -10.17
N ILE A 461 -12.31 11.11 -9.89
CA ILE A 461 -13.14 10.02 -9.35
C ILE A 461 -14.45 9.81 -10.11
N SER A 462 -15.02 10.85 -10.73
CA SER A 462 -16.30 10.70 -11.43
C SER A 462 -16.53 11.76 -12.50
N ASN A 463 -17.02 11.29 -13.65
CA ASN A 463 -17.34 12.13 -14.81
C ASN A 463 -18.81 12.05 -15.21
N SER A 464 -19.49 10.96 -14.86
CA SER A 464 -20.90 10.76 -15.19
C SER A 464 -21.52 9.81 -14.15
N PRO A 465 -21.69 10.28 -12.91
CA PRO A 465 -22.26 9.46 -11.85
C PRO A 465 -23.72 9.12 -12.17
N ALA A 466 -24.08 7.88 -11.90
CA ALA A 466 -25.37 7.28 -12.21
C ALA A 466 -26.00 6.67 -10.94
N GLU A 467 -26.76 5.57 -11.07
CA GLU A 467 -27.55 4.97 -9.99
C GLU A 467 -26.86 4.97 -8.63
N LEU A 468 -27.58 5.41 -7.60
CA LEU A 468 -27.10 5.49 -6.23
C LEU A 468 -27.87 4.51 -5.34
N LEU A 469 -27.16 3.73 -4.53
CA LEU A 469 -27.75 2.77 -3.59
C LEU A 469 -27.13 2.89 -2.21
N ARG A 470 -27.93 2.61 -1.17
CA ARG A 470 -27.40 2.33 0.18
C ARG A 470 -26.89 0.89 0.28
N ILE A 471 -25.80 0.68 1.00
CA ILE A 471 -25.24 -0.65 1.31
C ILE A 471 -26.03 -1.27 2.48
N PRO A 472 -26.64 -2.44 2.31
CA PRO A 472 -27.54 -3.01 3.32
C PRO A 472 -26.80 -3.70 4.48
N THR A 473 -25.65 -4.34 4.21
CA THR A 473 -24.96 -5.24 5.16
C THR A 473 -23.43 -5.20 5.00
N GLY A 474 -22.70 -5.82 5.93
CA GLY A 474 -21.24 -5.97 5.88
C GLY A 474 -20.46 -4.78 6.45
N THR A 475 -19.16 -4.73 6.17
CA THR A 475 -18.22 -3.73 6.72
C THR A 475 -18.65 -2.29 6.49
N TYR A 476 -19.29 -2.02 5.34
CA TYR A 476 -19.74 -0.69 4.93
C TYR A 476 -21.25 -0.48 5.07
N ALA A 477 -21.94 -1.32 5.87
CA ALA A 477 -23.38 -1.22 6.05
C ALA A 477 -23.80 0.21 6.43
N GLY A 478 -24.79 0.74 5.71
CA GLY A 478 -25.31 2.08 5.90
C GLY A 478 -24.65 3.16 5.05
N GLN A 479 -23.46 2.92 4.47
CA GLN A 479 -22.84 3.81 3.49
C GLN A 479 -23.56 3.72 2.13
N MET A 480 -23.13 4.50 1.14
CA MET A 480 -23.73 4.51 -0.20
C MET A 480 -22.71 4.07 -1.27
N LEU A 481 -23.23 3.60 -2.39
CA LEU A 481 -22.53 3.33 -3.63
C LEU A 481 -23.15 4.15 -4.75
N PHE A 482 -22.37 4.54 -5.74
CA PHE A 482 -22.92 5.00 -7.01
C PHE A 482 -22.18 4.39 -8.20
N ALA A 483 -22.93 4.13 -9.27
CA ALA A 483 -22.37 3.68 -10.54
C ALA A 483 -21.69 4.84 -11.28
N GLU A 484 -20.61 4.56 -12.00
CA GLU A 484 -19.90 5.56 -12.79
C GLU A 484 -19.76 5.11 -14.24
N LEU A 485 -20.28 5.94 -15.14
CA LEU A 485 -20.49 5.59 -16.53
C LEU A 485 -19.30 5.90 -17.43
N THR A 486 -18.62 7.03 -17.19
CA THR A 486 -17.55 7.53 -18.06
C THR A 486 -16.18 7.22 -17.50
N HIS A 487 -15.99 7.45 -16.21
CA HIS A 487 -14.80 7.06 -15.46
C HIS A 487 -14.87 5.58 -15.04
N GLY A 488 -15.97 4.86 -15.35
CA GLY A 488 -16.21 3.43 -15.10
C GLY A 488 -16.39 3.03 -13.63
N GLY A 489 -16.83 1.78 -13.42
CA GLY A 489 -16.82 1.17 -12.08
C GLY A 489 -17.98 1.58 -11.16
N VAL A 490 -17.76 1.37 -9.86
CA VAL A 490 -18.64 1.77 -8.76
C VAL A 490 -17.77 2.41 -7.68
N ASN A 491 -18.25 3.50 -7.11
CA ASN A 491 -17.57 4.27 -6.06
C ASN A 491 -18.35 4.20 -4.73
N ARG A 492 -17.65 4.39 -3.60
CA ARG A 492 -18.22 4.30 -2.25
C ARG A 492 -18.25 5.67 -1.58
N VAL A 493 -19.32 5.93 -0.83
CA VAL A 493 -19.56 7.22 -0.17
C VAL A 493 -19.90 7.02 1.29
N PHE A 494 -19.18 7.72 2.17
CA PHE A 494 -19.51 7.87 3.58
C PHE A 494 -20.11 9.26 3.81
N MET A 495 -21.22 9.34 4.54
CA MET A 495 -21.91 10.59 4.87
C MET A 495 -22.04 10.75 6.38
N GLU A 496 -22.00 12.00 6.83
CA GLU A 496 -22.32 12.41 8.19
C GLU A 496 -23.18 13.67 8.21
N LYS A 497 -23.80 13.95 9.36
CA LYS A 497 -24.54 15.19 9.60
C LYS A 497 -23.69 16.14 10.43
N VAL A 498 -23.41 17.32 9.89
CA VAL A 498 -22.77 18.41 10.62
C VAL A 498 -23.77 19.56 10.71
N LYS A 499 -24.11 19.97 11.93
CA LYS A 499 -25.11 21.03 12.20
C LYS A 499 -26.45 20.81 11.46
N GLY A 500 -26.84 19.55 11.29
CA GLY A 500 -28.12 19.15 10.66
C GLY A 500 -28.08 18.97 9.15
N GLU A 501 -26.98 19.36 8.47
CA GLU A 501 -26.81 19.21 7.02
C GLU A 501 -25.89 18.03 6.70
N TYR A 502 -26.15 17.36 5.58
CA TYR A 502 -25.28 16.27 5.13
C TYR A 502 -24.02 16.80 4.46
N GLN A 503 -22.91 16.17 4.81
CA GLN A 503 -21.65 16.29 4.11
C GLN A 503 -20.87 14.97 4.24
N GLY A 504 -19.82 14.75 3.45
CA GLY A 504 -19.17 13.44 3.48
C GLY A 504 -17.96 13.31 2.57
N VAL A 505 -17.61 12.07 2.26
CA VAL A 505 -16.40 11.69 1.51
C VAL A 505 -16.70 10.59 0.50
N VAL A 506 -16.02 10.65 -0.65
CA VAL A 506 -16.04 9.62 -1.68
C VAL A 506 -14.69 8.90 -1.77
N PHE A 507 -14.75 7.60 -2.03
CA PHE A 507 -13.62 6.69 -2.24
C PHE A 507 -13.81 5.89 -3.54
N GLN A 508 -12.69 5.58 -4.20
CA GLN A 508 -12.69 4.53 -5.22
C GLN A 508 -13.10 3.19 -4.59
N PHE A 509 -13.83 2.33 -5.31
CA PHE A 509 -14.27 1.05 -4.76
C PHE A 509 -14.03 -0.13 -5.71
N THR A 510 -14.54 -0.12 -6.95
CA THR A 510 -14.28 -1.22 -7.90
C THR A 510 -14.37 -0.75 -9.35
N GLN A 511 -13.49 -1.26 -10.23
CA GLN A 511 -13.36 -0.78 -11.61
C GLN A 511 -13.36 -1.89 -12.69
N GLY A 512 -12.95 -3.12 -12.34
CA GLY A 512 -12.77 -4.26 -13.25
C GLY A 512 -14.05 -4.86 -13.85
N LEU A 513 -14.96 -4.02 -14.33
CA LEU A 513 -16.26 -4.37 -14.92
C LEU A 513 -16.22 -4.26 -16.45
N GLU A 514 -17.13 -4.99 -17.12
CA GLU A 514 -17.22 -5.12 -18.59
C GLU A 514 -17.58 -3.80 -19.30
N SER A 515 -18.21 -2.85 -18.59
CA SER A 515 -18.60 -1.58 -19.16
C SER A 515 -18.64 -0.43 -18.15
N GLY A 516 -18.89 0.79 -18.62
CA GLY A 516 -19.27 1.91 -17.76
C GLY A 516 -20.65 1.63 -17.15
N MET A 517 -20.77 1.77 -15.83
CA MET A 517 -21.97 1.35 -15.11
C MET A 517 -23.01 2.47 -15.12
N ASN A 518 -24.27 2.10 -15.39
CA ASN A 518 -25.40 3.02 -15.41
C ASN A 518 -26.41 2.72 -14.30
N ARG A 519 -26.65 1.43 -14.03
CA ARG A 519 -27.66 0.97 -13.08
C ARG A 519 -27.09 -0.07 -12.14
N LEU A 520 -27.54 0.00 -10.89
CA LEU A 520 -27.20 -0.90 -9.81
C LEU A 520 -28.50 -1.43 -9.19
N ALA A 521 -28.47 -2.66 -8.67
CA ALA A 521 -29.53 -3.19 -7.83
C ALA A 521 -28.98 -4.22 -6.84
N TRP A 522 -29.49 -4.21 -5.61
CA TRP A 522 -29.24 -5.32 -4.68
C TRP A 522 -30.18 -6.48 -5.00
N GLY A 523 -29.61 -7.67 -5.19
CA GLY A 523 -30.37 -8.90 -5.39
C GLY A 523 -30.82 -9.53 -4.08
N PRO A 524 -31.82 -10.44 -4.13
CA PRO A 524 -32.29 -11.17 -2.96
C PRO A 524 -31.23 -12.12 -2.37
N ASP A 525 -30.19 -12.46 -3.15
CA ASP A 525 -29.04 -13.25 -2.72
C ASP A 525 -27.98 -12.43 -1.96
N GLY A 526 -28.20 -11.12 -1.79
CA GLY A 526 -27.25 -10.20 -1.16
C GLY A 526 -26.14 -9.72 -2.10
N SER A 527 -26.15 -10.09 -3.38
CA SER A 527 -25.18 -9.63 -4.37
C SER A 527 -25.56 -8.26 -4.94
N LEU A 528 -24.56 -7.51 -5.39
CA LEU A 528 -24.76 -6.26 -6.14
C LEU A 528 -24.78 -6.56 -7.64
N TYR A 529 -25.87 -6.23 -8.30
CA TYR A 529 -26.03 -6.34 -9.75
C TYR A 529 -25.70 -4.99 -10.39
N ALA A 530 -24.92 -5.02 -11.47
CA ALA A 530 -24.43 -3.83 -12.15
C ALA A 530 -24.64 -3.95 -13.67
N GLY A 531 -25.30 -2.94 -14.24
CA GLY A 531 -25.66 -2.88 -15.66
C GLY A 531 -25.08 -1.66 -16.34
N GLY A 532 -24.43 -1.86 -17.49
CA GLY A 532 -23.84 -0.81 -18.30
C GLY A 532 -24.76 -0.31 -19.41
N LEU A 533 -24.67 0.98 -19.73
CA LEU A 533 -25.50 1.63 -20.75
C LEU A 533 -25.06 1.28 -22.17
N GLY A 534 -23.75 1.15 -22.38
CA GLY A 534 -23.22 0.75 -23.67
C GLY A 534 -23.26 1.77 -24.81
N ALA A 535 -23.23 3.05 -24.47
CA ALA A 535 -23.27 4.14 -25.43
C ALA A 535 -21.88 4.50 -25.99
N GLY A 536 -21.81 5.01 -27.22
CA GLY A 536 -20.55 5.46 -27.83
C GLY A 536 -20.09 6.85 -27.34
N GLY A 537 -18.91 7.29 -27.79
CA GLY A 537 -18.39 8.62 -27.48
C GLY A 537 -17.90 8.75 -26.03
N ASN A 538 -18.27 9.83 -25.34
CA ASN A 538 -17.88 10.05 -23.94
C ASN A 538 -18.81 9.34 -22.92
N TRP A 539 -19.78 8.54 -23.39
CA TRP A 539 -20.75 7.81 -22.55
C TRP A 539 -20.40 6.32 -22.40
N ASN A 540 -19.10 6.02 -22.34
CA ASN A 540 -18.59 4.71 -22.00
C ASN A 540 -17.30 4.86 -21.22
N TRP A 541 -16.93 3.74 -20.60
CA TRP A 541 -15.62 3.50 -20.03
C TRP A 541 -14.75 2.77 -21.06
N LYS A 542 -13.60 3.32 -21.46
CA LYS A 542 -12.60 2.63 -22.31
C LYS A 542 -13.15 1.96 -23.59
N ASN A 543 -14.12 2.59 -24.27
CA ASN A 543 -14.80 2.03 -25.46
C ASN A 543 -15.46 0.67 -25.23
N THR A 544 -15.80 0.37 -23.98
CA THR A 544 -16.63 -0.78 -23.63
C THR A 544 -18.04 -0.59 -24.17
N THR A 545 -18.69 -1.71 -24.50
CA THR A 545 -19.94 -1.66 -25.27
C THR A 545 -21.17 -2.12 -24.52
N TYR A 546 -21.15 -3.15 -23.68
CA TYR A 546 -22.33 -3.57 -22.90
C TYR A 546 -21.85 -4.40 -21.70
N GLY A 547 -22.62 -4.41 -20.61
CA GLY A 547 -22.31 -5.23 -19.44
C GLY A 547 -23.53 -5.44 -18.56
N LEU A 548 -23.69 -6.65 -18.04
CA LEU A 548 -24.66 -6.97 -16.99
C LEU A 548 -24.03 -8.08 -16.13
N GLN A 549 -23.56 -7.68 -14.95
CA GLN A 549 -22.67 -8.48 -14.10
C GLN A 549 -23.15 -8.45 -12.65
N ARG A 550 -22.68 -9.42 -11.86
CA ARG A 550 -22.99 -9.54 -10.44
C ARG A 550 -21.70 -9.58 -9.62
N LEU A 551 -21.65 -8.79 -8.55
CA LEU A 551 -20.60 -8.75 -7.54
C LEU A 551 -21.11 -9.42 -6.26
N ARG A 552 -20.58 -10.59 -5.93
CA ARG A 552 -20.97 -11.36 -4.74
C ARG A 552 -19.99 -11.14 -3.59
N PRO A 553 -20.44 -10.72 -2.40
CA PRO A 553 -19.57 -10.66 -1.23
C PRO A 553 -18.95 -12.04 -0.91
N ASN A 554 -17.63 -12.09 -0.72
CA ASN A 554 -16.89 -13.35 -0.48
C ASN A 554 -16.40 -13.53 0.97
N GLY A 555 -16.69 -12.56 1.85
CA GLY A 555 -16.32 -12.60 3.27
C GLY A 555 -14.91 -12.11 3.60
N LYS A 556 -14.07 -11.79 2.60
CA LYS A 556 -12.75 -11.20 2.83
C LYS A 556 -12.85 -9.74 3.26
N THR A 557 -11.92 -9.29 4.11
CA THR A 557 -11.76 -7.86 4.45
C THR A 557 -10.58 -7.28 3.68
N THR A 558 -10.84 -6.23 2.90
CA THR A 558 -9.81 -5.44 2.21
C THR A 558 -9.26 -4.35 3.14
N PHE A 559 -7.95 -4.09 3.12
CA PHE A 559 -7.35 -2.95 3.81
C PHE A 559 -7.66 -1.64 3.06
N GLU A 560 -8.34 -0.69 3.68
CA GLU A 560 -8.65 0.63 3.10
C GLU A 560 -9.23 1.60 4.15
N MET A 561 -9.39 2.87 3.77
CA MET A 561 -10.12 3.86 4.56
C MET A 561 -11.61 3.53 4.61
N LYS A 562 -12.13 3.11 5.76
CA LYS A 562 -13.56 2.85 5.96
C LYS A 562 -14.39 4.13 6.07
N SER A 563 -13.94 5.13 6.82
CA SER A 563 -14.62 6.42 6.93
C SER A 563 -13.63 7.57 7.17
N VAL A 564 -14.01 8.79 6.77
CA VAL A 564 -13.28 10.03 7.08
C VAL A 564 -14.30 11.01 7.65
N ARG A 565 -14.06 11.48 8.88
CA ARG A 565 -14.97 12.37 9.62
C ARG A 565 -14.33 13.70 9.94
N ALA A 566 -15.05 14.79 9.74
CA ALA A 566 -14.57 16.11 10.11
C ALA A 566 -14.56 16.28 11.64
N ARG A 567 -13.55 16.98 12.15
CA ARG A 567 -13.46 17.50 13.52
C ARG A 567 -13.18 19.01 13.45
N ALA A 568 -13.32 19.70 14.57
CA ALA A 568 -13.08 21.14 14.64
C ALA A 568 -11.66 21.57 14.20
N ASP A 569 -10.69 20.66 14.31
CA ASP A 569 -9.25 20.89 14.14
C ASP A 569 -8.55 19.88 13.21
N GLY A 570 -9.30 19.08 12.47
CA GLY A 570 -8.73 18.04 11.59
C GLY A 570 -9.74 17.02 11.11
N PHE A 571 -9.26 15.83 10.80
CA PHE A 571 -10.09 14.70 10.39
C PHE A 571 -9.74 13.41 11.15
N LEU A 572 -10.76 12.60 11.43
CA LEU A 572 -10.59 11.24 11.92
C LEU A 572 -10.79 10.27 10.77
N ILE A 573 -9.75 9.50 10.46
CA ILE A 573 -9.78 8.44 9.45
C ILE A 573 -9.92 7.10 10.19
N GLU A 574 -10.93 6.32 9.83
CA GLU A 574 -11.12 4.94 10.28
C GLU A 574 -10.70 3.99 9.17
N PHE A 575 -9.87 2.99 9.48
CA PHE A 575 -9.42 1.93 8.59
C PHE A 575 -10.14 0.61 8.88
N THR A 576 -10.27 -0.23 7.85
CA THR A 576 -10.87 -1.57 7.99
C THR A 576 -10.01 -2.55 8.78
N GLN A 577 -8.70 -2.31 8.85
CA GLN A 577 -7.70 -3.11 9.58
C GLN A 577 -6.70 -2.17 10.31
N PRO A 578 -6.00 -2.67 11.35
CA PRO A 578 -5.02 -1.88 12.09
C PRO A 578 -3.84 -1.40 11.23
N VAL A 579 -3.34 -0.19 11.52
CA VAL A 579 -2.17 0.42 10.90
C VAL A 579 -0.99 0.39 11.88
N PRO A 580 0.25 0.08 11.47
CA PRO A 580 1.42 0.21 12.34
C PRO A 580 1.56 1.63 12.89
N TYR A 581 1.84 1.77 14.18
CA TYR A 581 2.02 3.08 14.81
C TYR A 581 3.09 3.91 14.11
N SER A 582 4.24 3.29 13.79
CA SER A 582 5.37 3.93 13.11
C SER A 582 5.04 4.48 11.72
N VAL A 583 4.07 3.89 11.03
CA VAL A 583 3.58 4.35 9.73
C VAL A 583 2.54 5.45 9.91
N ALA A 584 1.58 5.25 10.82
CA ALA A 584 0.45 6.15 10.98
C ALA A 584 0.85 7.51 11.56
N VAL A 585 1.86 7.61 12.42
CA VAL A 585 2.21 8.90 13.08
C VAL A 585 2.99 9.89 12.22
N ARG A 586 3.46 9.48 11.04
CA ARG A 586 4.31 10.30 10.17
C ARG A 586 3.48 11.32 9.37
N PRO A 587 3.58 12.64 9.65
CA PRO A 587 2.80 13.64 8.93
C PRO A 587 3.04 13.64 7.41
N GLU A 588 4.24 13.29 6.97
CA GLU A 588 4.65 13.20 5.56
C GLU A 588 3.89 12.12 4.75
N HIS A 589 3.28 11.14 5.42
CA HIS A 589 2.45 10.12 4.79
C HIS A 589 1.04 10.63 4.40
N TYR A 590 0.69 11.88 4.76
CA TYR A 590 -0.62 12.46 4.52
C TYR A 590 -0.49 13.69 3.61
N ALA A 591 -0.70 13.50 2.31
CA ALA A 591 -0.84 14.63 1.40
C ALA A 591 -2.28 15.13 1.44
N VAL A 592 -2.48 16.36 1.93
CA VAL A 592 -3.83 16.95 2.08
C VAL A 592 -3.91 18.29 1.37
N GLN A 593 -4.90 18.43 0.50
CA GLN A 593 -5.20 19.68 -0.19
C GLN A 593 -6.64 20.11 0.08
N GLN A 594 -6.91 21.41 0.00
CA GLN A 594 -8.26 21.94 -0.03
C GLN A 594 -8.48 22.87 -1.22
N TYR A 595 -9.70 22.93 -1.72
CA TYR A 595 -10.13 23.84 -2.79
C TYR A 595 -11.64 24.01 -2.74
N ARG A 596 -12.20 24.91 -3.55
CA ARG A 596 -13.66 25.04 -3.74
C ARG A 596 -14.01 25.09 -5.22
N TYR A 597 -15.31 24.95 -5.49
CA TYR A 597 -15.86 25.09 -6.82
C TYR A 597 -16.73 26.33 -6.92
N VAL A 598 -16.72 26.98 -8.10
CA VAL A 598 -17.56 28.14 -8.41
C VAL A 598 -18.41 27.82 -9.63
N PRO A 599 -19.75 27.98 -9.55
CA PRO A 599 -20.63 27.91 -10.71
C PRO A 599 -20.33 29.02 -11.73
N GLU A 600 -19.94 28.62 -12.95
CA GLU A 600 -19.67 29.52 -14.07
C GLU A 600 -20.31 29.02 -15.36
N SER A 601 -20.48 29.90 -16.34
CA SER A 601 -21.10 29.53 -17.63
C SER A 601 -20.27 28.56 -18.47
N THR A 602 -18.96 28.50 -18.23
CA THR A 602 -18.06 27.56 -18.90
C THR A 602 -18.44 26.13 -18.54
N TYR A 603 -18.28 25.21 -19.50
CA TYR A 603 -18.58 23.81 -19.26
C TYR A 603 -17.57 23.22 -18.28
N GLY A 604 -18.01 22.86 -17.07
CA GLY A 604 -17.10 22.46 -15.99
C GLY A 604 -16.39 23.67 -15.37
N GLY A 605 -15.58 23.45 -14.34
CA GLY A 605 -14.86 24.55 -13.68
C GLY A 605 -13.59 24.15 -12.94
N PRO A 606 -12.64 25.09 -12.78
CA PRO A 606 -11.38 24.86 -12.08
C PRO A 606 -11.58 24.62 -10.58
N LYS A 607 -10.53 24.08 -9.96
CA LYS A 607 -10.36 24.09 -8.51
C LYS A 607 -9.93 25.50 -8.07
N TYR A 608 -10.82 26.25 -7.44
CA TYR A 608 -10.51 27.58 -6.90
C TYR A 608 -9.91 27.50 -5.50
N ASP A 609 -9.03 28.45 -5.17
CA ASP A 609 -8.34 28.57 -3.87
C ASP A 609 -7.63 27.26 -3.46
N LEU A 610 -7.02 26.56 -4.43
CA LEU A 610 -6.26 25.34 -4.18
C LEU A 610 -5.09 25.64 -3.23
N ALA A 611 -5.03 24.91 -2.12
CA ALA A 611 -3.98 25.04 -1.13
C ALA A 611 -3.65 23.70 -0.48
N THR A 612 -2.37 23.43 -0.25
CA THR A 612 -1.91 22.32 0.59
C THR A 612 -2.14 22.66 2.06
N LEU A 613 -2.68 21.72 2.83
CA LEU A 613 -2.89 21.84 4.27
C LEU A 613 -1.73 21.19 5.02
N ALA A 614 -1.20 21.91 6.02
CA ALA A 614 -0.16 21.36 6.88
C ALA A 614 -0.76 20.37 7.88
N VAL A 615 -0.15 19.20 7.96
CA VAL A 615 -0.52 18.12 8.89
C VAL A 615 0.22 18.31 10.20
N GLY A 616 -0.52 18.32 11.31
CA GLY A 616 0.02 18.42 12.66
C GLY A 616 0.50 17.06 13.20
N GLU A 617 0.64 16.98 14.52
CA GLU A 617 1.01 15.74 15.21
C GLU A 617 -0.13 14.69 15.09
N VAL A 618 0.08 13.69 14.24
CA VAL A 618 -0.91 12.64 13.98
C VAL A 618 -1.03 11.73 15.19
N LYS A 619 -2.27 11.42 15.58
CA LYS A 619 -2.57 10.58 16.75
C LYS A 619 -3.25 9.30 16.32
N VAL A 620 -2.92 8.20 16.98
CA VAL A 620 -3.45 6.87 16.67
C VAL A 620 -4.22 6.35 17.88
N SER A 621 -5.29 5.61 17.66
CA SER A 621 -6.09 4.95 18.71
C SER A 621 -5.44 3.64 19.18
N GLU A 622 -5.86 3.11 20.33
CA GLU A 622 -5.37 1.84 20.86
C GLU A 622 -5.58 0.65 19.90
N ASP A 623 -6.70 0.60 19.17
CA ASP A 623 -6.96 -0.45 18.18
C ASP A 623 -6.21 -0.25 16.85
N ARG A 624 -5.52 0.90 16.72
CA ARG A 624 -4.78 1.38 15.55
C ARG A 624 -5.61 1.42 14.25
N ARG A 625 -6.94 1.42 14.37
CA ARG A 625 -7.85 1.56 13.23
C ARG A 625 -8.34 2.99 13.07
N HIS A 626 -8.25 3.81 14.11
CA HIS A 626 -8.58 5.23 14.02
C HIS A 626 -7.31 6.07 14.10
N VAL A 627 -7.15 6.96 13.12
CA VAL A 627 -6.06 7.91 13.02
C VAL A 627 -6.65 9.32 12.97
N PHE A 628 -6.30 10.15 13.94
CA PHE A 628 -6.63 11.56 13.94
C PHE A 628 -5.51 12.36 13.27
N VAL A 629 -5.87 13.06 12.21
CA VAL A 629 -4.98 13.90 11.39
C VAL A 629 -5.35 15.37 11.64
N PRO A 630 -4.63 16.09 12.53
CA PRO A 630 -4.85 17.51 12.74
C PRO A 630 -4.43 18.30 11.50
N LEU A 631 -5.22 19.31 11.12
CA LEU A 631 -4.92 20.15 9.96
C LEU A 631 -4.97 21.62 10.33
N VAL A 632 -3.97 22.39 9.88
CA VAL A 632 -3.91 23.83 10.08
C VAL A 632 -4.50 24.54 8.85
N GLY A 633 -5.45 25.46 9.08
CA GLY A 633 -6.00 26.31 8.01
C GLY A 633 -7.20 25.73 7.25
N MET A 634 -7.91 24.77 7.85
CA MET A 634 -9.18 24.27 7.32
C MET A 634 -10.20 25.39 7.15
N LEU A 635 -10.90 25.39 6.02
CA LEU A 635 -11.98 26.34 5.71
C LEU A 635 -13.27 25.62 5.37
N GLU A 636 -14.41 26.21 5.75
CA GLU A 636 -15.73 25.78 5.28
C GLU A 636 -15.89 26.04 3.78
N ASP A 637 -16.87 25.37 3.16
CA ASP A 637 -17.14 25.43 1.72
C ASP A 637 -15.90 25.00 0.92
N ARG A 638 -15.34 23.85 1.29
CA ARG A 638 -14.17 23.25 0.64
C ARG A 638 -14.41 21.78 0.30
N VAL A 639 -13.72 21.31 -0.73
CA VAL A 639 -13.33 19.90 -0.86
C VAL A 639 -11.96 19.78 -0.20
N VAL A 640 -11.79 18.81 0.68
CA VAL A 640 -10.52 18.40 1.30
C VAL A 640 -10.14 17.05 0.70
N ALA A 641 -9.11 17.03 -0.14
CA ALA A 641 -8.59 15.85 -0.80
C ALA A 641 -7.42 15.26 0.00
N PHE A 642 -7.52 13.98 0.31
CA PHE A 642 -6.49 13.19 0.97
C PHE A 642 -5.85 12.24 -0.04
N ARG A 643 -4.53 12.05 0.09
CA ARG A 643 -3.82 10.91 -0.47
C ARG A 643 -2.82 10.38 0.56
N LEU A 644 -2.95 9.11 0.89
CA LEU A 644 -2.01 8.39 1.77
C LEU A 644 -0.77 7.97 0.96
N LYS A 645 0.42 8.25 1.48
CA LYS A 645 1.71 7.84 0.90
C LYS A 645 2.39 6.81 1.79
N ASP A 646 3.06 5.83 1.19
CA ASP A 646 3.84 4.79 1.89
C ASP A 646 3.10 4.12 3.06
N PHE A 647 1.80 3.88 2.85
CA PHE A 647 0.88 3.42 3.88
C PHE A 647 0.67 1.91 3.74
N MET A 648 0.87 1.16 4.83
CA MET A 648 0.68 -0.31 4.87
C MET A 648 0.05 -0.74 6.19
N ASN A 649 -0.64 -1.89 6.20
CA ASN A 649 -1.11 -2.53 7.43
C ASN A 649 -0.01 -3.42 8.06
N ASP A 650 -0.31 -4.07 9.19
CA ASP A 650 0.62 -4.99 9.87
C ASP A 650 1.08 -6.17 8.99
N GLY A 651 0.28 -6.56 8.01
CA GLY A 651 0.62 -7.60 7.03
C GLY A 651 1.40 -7.08 5.83
N ARG A 652 1.89 -5.83 5.87
CA ARG A 652 2.57 -5.14 4.76
C ARG A 652 1.73 -5.07 3.47
N VAL A 653 0.41 -5.01 3.61
CA VAL A 653 -0.52 -4.80 2.48
C VAL A 653 -0.86 -3.32 2.39
N ALA A 654 -0.72 -2.72 1.21
CA ALA A 654 -1.12 -1.34 0.94
C ALA A 654 -2.66 -1.17 0.89
N PRO A 655 -3.20 0.02 1.17
CA PRO A 655 -4.62 0.29 1.00
C PRO A 655 -5.07 0.02 -0.44
N TRP A 656 -6.26 -0.57 -0.60
CA TRP A 656 -6.85 -0.77 -1.93
C TRP A 656 -7.01 0.54 -2.71
N ALA A 657 -7.33 1.63 -2.01
CA ALA A 657 -7.25 2.98 -2.54
C ALA A 657 -6.69 3.92 -1.47
N THR A 658 -5.79 4.81 -1.86
CA THR A 658 -5.13 5.78 -0.96
C THR A 658 -5.81 7.15 -0.95
N GLU A 659 -6.72 7.39 -1.89
CA GLU A 659 -7.33 8.70 -2.11
C GLU A 659 -8.75 8.82 -1.51
N ALA A 660 -9.07 10.01 -1.03
CA ALA A 660 -10.40 10.35 -0.55
C ALA A 660 -10.71 11.84 -0.75
N TRP A 661 -11.93 12.18 -1.18
CA TRP A 661 -12.35 13.56 -1.38
C TRP A 661 -13.53 13.90 -0.49
N TYR A 662 -13.27 14.66 0.57
CA TYR A 662 -14.26 15.05 1.57
C TYR A 662 -14.85 16.43 1.21
N THR A 663 -16.16 16.59 1.17
CA THR A 663 -16.81 17.91 1.06
C THR A 663 -17.09 18.46 2.45
N LEU A 664 -16.35 19.50 2.84
CA LEU A 664 -16.44 20.20 4.11
C LEU A 664 -17.30 21.46 3.94
N ASN A 665 -18.62 21.27 3.95
CA ASN A 665 -19.57 22.39 3.90
C ASN A 665 -19.53 23.22 5.18
N GLN A 666 -19.42 22.56 6.33
CA GLN A 666 -19.37 23.17 7.65
C GLN A 666 -18.36 22.45 8.54
N ILE A 667 -17.66 23.22 9.39
CA ILE A 667 -16.75 22.66 10.38
C ILE A 667 -17.57 22.35 11.66
N PRO A 668 -17.48 21.12 12.21
CA PRO A 668 -18.11 20.76 13.48
C PRO A 668 -17.62 21.63 14.64
N GLU A 669 -18.51 21.89 15.62
CA GLU A 669 -18.16 22.65 16.84
C GLU A 669 -17.43 21.79 17.88
N GLU A 670 -17.78 20.51 17.95
CA GLU A 670 -17.16 19.55 18.86
C GLU A 670 -16.08 18.76 18.12
N ALA A 671 -15.16 18.17 18.89
CA ALA A 671 -14.13 17.30 18.34
C ALA A 671 -14.70 15.96 17.82
N GLY A 672 -15.99 15.79 17.52
CA GLY A 672 -16.55 14.50 17.10
C GLY A 672 -16.48 13.41 18.20
N PRO A 673 -17.02 12.20 17.94
CA PRO A 673 -17.13 11.15 18.96
C PRO A 673 -15.77 10.65 19.48
N ASP A 674 -15.80 10.07 20.68
CA ASP A 674 -14.69 9.66 21.54
C ASP A 674 -13.52 9.00 20.79
N PHE A 675 -12.49 9.81 20.48
CA PHE A 675 -11.17 9.32 20.07
C PHE A 675 -10.24 9.42 21.29
N VAL A 676 -9.73 8.29 21.73
CA VAL A 676 -8.70 8.23 22.77
C VAL A 676 -7.38 7.87 22.08
N PRO A 677 -6.40 8.80 22.04
CA PRO A 677 -5.09 8.47 21.51
C PRO A 677 -4.43 7.42 22.40
N MET A 678 -3.77 6.44 21.80
CA MET A 678 -2.83 5.58 22.53
C MET A 678 -1.63 6.41 22.97
N ASP A 679 -0.99 6.00 24.06
CA ASP A 679 0.35 6.49 24.36
C ASP A 679 1.32 6.02 23.26
N PRO A 680 2.23 6.89 22.79
CA PRO A 680 3.32 6.46 21.92
C PRO A 680 4.03 5.26 22.52
N PRO A 681 4.44 4.26 21.71
CA PRO A 681 5.43 3.28 22.16
C PRO A 681 6.64 4.07 22.69
N ALA A 682 7.10 3.75 23.90
CA ALA A 682 8.21 4.47 24.51
C ALA A 682 9.49 4.28 23.67
N GLU A 683 9.82 5.27 22.84
CA GLU A 683 11.16 5.40 22.27
C GLU A 683 12.00 6.27 23.21
N PRO A 684 13.26 5.90 23.50
CA PRO A 684 14.07 6.66 24.43
C PRO A 684 14.58 7.95 23.78
N ASP A 685 14.49 9.08 24.51
CA ASP A 685 15.00 10.40 24.07
C ASP A 685 16.53 10.45 23.91
N ALA A 686 17.24 9.42 24.37
CA ALA A 686 18.69 9.30 24.34
C ALA A 686 19.10 7.83 24.12
N PRO A 687 20.30 7.56 23.56
CA PRO A 687 20.79 6.21 23.40
C PRO A 687 20.81 5.47 24.74
N VAL A 688 20.22 4.27 24.77
CA VAL A 688 20.17 3.40 25.93
C VAL A 688 21.40 2.49 25.90
N PRO A 689 22.32 2.63 26.87
CA PRO A 689 23.48 1.76 26.92
C PRO A 689 23.06 0.34 27.34
N PRO A 690 23.86 -0.68 26.99
CA PRO A 690 23.58 -2.06 27.38
C PRO A 690 23.41 -2.23 28.89
N ALA A 691 22.70 -3.28 29.30
CA ALA A 691 22.34 -3.50 30.70
C ALA A 691 23.53 -3.35 31.66
N GLY A 692 23.36 -2.53 32.70
CA GLY A 692 24.39 -2.31 33.73
C GLY A 692 25.65 -1.56 33.27
N ALA A 693 25.62 -0.88 32.11
CA ALA A 693 26.71 -0.07 31.61
C ALA A 693 26.87 1.27 32.37
N ALA A 694 28.07 1.56 32.87
CA ALA A 694 28.39 2.81 33.56
C ALA A 694 29.89 3.13 33.50
N GLN A 695 30.22 4.43 33.44
CA GLN A 695 31.59 4.95 33.56
C GLN A 695 31.81 5.55 34.95
N TYR A 696 32.99 5.32 35.51
CA TYR A 696 33.41 5.81 36.82
C TYR A 696 34.78 6.49 36.71
N GLU A 697 34.77 7.82 36.78
CA GLU A 697 35.97 8.67 36.66
C GLU A 697 37.01 8.35 37.76
N ALA A 698 38.28 8.31 37.40
CA ALA A 698 39.37 7.92 38.29
C ALA A 698 39.62 8.94 39.39
N GLU A 699 39.45 10.23 39.11
CA GLU A 699 39.60 11.32 40.07
C GLU A 699 38.48 11.35 41.12
N SER A 700 37.35 10.69 40.84
CA SER A 700 36.25 10.51 41.79
C SER A 700 36.40 9.25 42.66
N ALA A 701 37.42 8.43 42.38
CA ALA A 701 37.70 7.21 43.13
C ALA A 701 38.48 7.49 44.43
N ALA A 702 38.53 6.50 45.32
CA ALA A 702 39.39 6.57 46.51
C ALA A 702 40.85 6.30 46.12
N LEU A 703 41.69 7.34 46.18
CA LEU A 703 43.10 7.30 45.79
C LEU A 703 44.01 7.21 47.02
N VAL A 704 44.99 6.29 46.99
CA VAL A 704 46.03 6.16 48.01
C VAL A 704 47.40 6.26 47.35
N GLY A 705 48.04 7.41 47.50
CA GLY A 705 49.38 7.70 46.98
C GLY A 705 49.44 8.15 45.52
N LEU A 706 48.30 8.25 44.82
CA LEU A 706 48.19 8.83 43.47
C LEU A 706 47.82 10.31 43.55
N THR A 707 48.10 11.05 42.49
CA THR A 707 47.68 12.45 42.31
C THR A 707 46.73 12.59 41.14
N VAL A 708 45.70 13.42 41.28
CA VAL A 708 44.87 13.84 40.15
C VAL A 708 45.56 14.99 39.44
N THR A 709 45.70 14.89 38.13
CA THR A 709 46.34 15.91 37.29
C THR A 709 45.62 16.06 35.95
N THR A 710 45.97 17.12 35.22
CA THR A 710 45.44 17.46 33.89
C THR A 710 46.56 17.71 32.88
N GLU A 711 47.77 17.21 33.17
CA GLU A 711 48.99 17.53 32.41
C GLU A 711 48.93 17.09 30.95
N HIS A 712 48.11 16.07 30.63
CA HIS A 712 47.97 15.54 29.29
C HIS A 712 46.51 15.63 28.86
N ALA A 713 46.24 16.17 27.66
CA ALA A 713 44.89 16.32 27.14
C ALA A 713 44.27 14.96 26.74
N GLY A 714 42.93 14.93 26.62
CA GLY A 714 42.17 13.79 26.08
C GLY A 714 41.52 12.85 27.12
N PHE A 715 41.64 13.16 28.42
CA PHE A 715 40.91 12.51 29.53
C PHE A 715 39.43 12.93 29.58
N THR A 716 38.59 12.16 30.26
CA THR A 716 37.20 12.47 30.57
C THR A 716 37.07 13.12 31.96
N GLY A 717 35.96 13.78 32.24
CA GLY A 717 35.77 14.43 33.54
C GLY A 717 36.68 15.65 33.76
N THR A 718 37.29 15.73 34.94
CA THR A 718 38.04 16.89 35.44
C THR A 718 39.55 16.64 35.57
N GLY A 719 40.00 15.40 35.41
CA GLY A 719 41.40 15.01 35.43
C GLY A 719 41.58 13.51 35.28
N PHE A 720 42.78 13.01 35.52
CA PHE A 720 43.08 11.58 35.57
C PHE A 720 43.98 11.25 36.76
N ALA A 721 44.01 9.99 37.17
CA ALA A 721 44.85 9.51 38.27
C ALA A 721 46.25 9.11 37.78
N ASP A 722 47.29 9.75 38.34
CA ASP A 722 48.70 9.48 38.06
C ASP A 722 49.36 8.70 39.20
N TYR A 723 49.99 7.57 38.84
CA TYR A 723 50.77 6.74 39.74
C TYR A 723 52.19 7.30 39.91
N GLY A 724 52.50 7.73 41.13
CA GLY A 724 53.85 8.16 41.50
C GLY A 724 54.90 7.04 41.55
N SER A 725 55.97 7.27 42.31
CA SER A 725 57.16 6.41 42.33
C SER A 725 57.18 5.34 43.43
N ALA A 726 56.03 4.91 43.94
CA ALA A 726 55.91 3.97 45.07
C ALA A 726 55.13 2.69 44.69
N VAL A 727 55.55 1.55 45.25
CA VAL A 727 54.83 0.26 45.11
C VAL A 727 53.65 0.23 46.10
N GLY A 728 52.52 -0.35 45.70
CA GLY A 728 51.34 -0.53 46.56
C GLY A 728 50.40 0.68 46.59
N GLN A 729 50.54 1.62 45.66
CA GLN A 729 49.58 2.71 45.46
C GLN A 729 48.27 2.15 44.89
N THR A 730 47.12 2.73 45.27
CA THR A 730 45.81 2.17 44.86
C THR A 730 44.82 3.21 44.39
N ILE A 731 44.05 2.85 43.37
CA ILE A 731 42.78 3.47 43.00
C ILE A 731 41.65 2.48 43.29
N THR A 732 40.61 2.92 44.02
CA THR A 732 39.45 2.08 44.35
C THR A 732 38.16 2.78 43.99
N TRP A 733 37.43 2.24 43.03
CA TRP A 733 36.08 2.67 42.69
C TRP A 733 35.05 1.95 43.54
N THR A 734 33.98 2.66 43.89
CA THR A 734 32.75 2.05 44.41
C THR A 734 31.73 2.05 43.27
N VAL A 735 31.28 0.87 42.86
CA VAL A 735 30.38 0.69 41.72
C VAL A 735 29.09 0.02 42.18
N SER A 736 27.97 0.33 41.51
CA SER A 736 26.68 -0.31 41.80
C SER A 736 26.35 -1.32 40.72
N ALA A 737 25.97 -2.53 41.12
CA ALA A 737 25.51 -3.60 40.24
C ALA A 737 24.01 -3.83 40.47
N PRO A 738 23.14 -3.68 39.46
CA PRO A 738 21.69 -3.86 39.65
C PRO A 738 21.28 -5.29 40.00
N THR A 739 22.08 -6.28 39.59
CA THR A 739 21.91 -7.70 39.92
C THR A 739 23.26 -8.36 40.17
N ALA A 740 23.29 -9.44 40.96
CA ALA A 740 24.52 -10.22 41.13
C ALA A 740 24.86 -10.98 39.84
N GLY A 741 26.13 -11.00 39.45
CA GLY A 741 26.55 -11.66 38.21
C GLY A 741 27.97 -11.31 37.77
N ASN A 742 28.35 -11.77 36.58
CA ASN A 742 29.61 -11.41 35.94
C ASN A 742 29.43 -10.11 35.15
N TYR A 743 30.27 -9.13 35.43
CA TYR A 743 30.30 -7.84 34.75
C TYR A 743 31.61 -7.72 33.98
N TRP A 744 31.52 -7.19 32.77
CA TRP A 744 32.68 -6.85 31.97
C TRP A 744 33.22 -5.49 32.41
N VAL A 745 34.51 -5.42 32.72
CA VAL A 745 35.17 -4.17 33.12
C VAL A 745 36.37 -3.86 32.25
N SER A 746 36.55 -2.58 31.94
CA SER A 746 37.73 -2.09 31.23
C SER A 746 38.17 -0.73 31.75
N PHE A 747 39.47 -0.48 31.70
CA PHE A 747 40.07 0.75 32.18
C PHE A 747 40.57 1.56 31.00
N ARG A 748 40.19 2.84 30.95
CA ARG A 748 40.76 3.80 30.01
C ARG A 748 42.03 4.39 30.61
N TYR A 749 43.12 4.37 29.87
CA TYR A 749 44.43 4.76 30.37
C TYR A 749 45.36 5.30 29.28
N ALA A 750 46.41 6.01 29.71
CA ALA A 750 47.54 6.40 28.89
C ALA A 750 48.85 5.88 29.49
N ASN A 751 49.74 5.36 28.64
CA ASN A 751 51.10 4.96 29.00
C ASN A 751 52.04 5.36 27.87
N GLY A 752 52.59 6.57 27.95
CA GLY A 752 53.53 7.10 26.97
C GLY A 752 54.95 6.51 27.04
N SER A 753 55.18 5.47 27.87
CA SER A 753 56.47 4.77 27.91
C SER A 753 56.47 3.53 27.01
N SER A 754 57.65 3.00 26.71
CA SER A 754 57.80 1.80 25.85
C SER A 754 57.61 0.47 26.58
N ALA A 755 57.43 0.48 27.90
CA ALA A 755 57.24 -0.72 28.72
C ALA A 755 55.81 -0.76 29.28
N ALA A 756 55.26 -1.98 29.42
CA ALA A 756 54.00 -2.19 30.12
C ALA A 756 54.14 -1.88 31.62
N ARG A 757 53.05 -1.44 32.24
CA ARG A 757 52.99 -1.05 33.67
C ARG A 757 51.89 -1.85 34.40
N PRO A 758 52.13 -3.12 34.75
CA PRO A 758 51.09 -4.01 35.26
C PRO A 758 50.56 -3.60 36.64
N LEU A 759 49.24 -3.69 36.82
CA LEU A 759 48.56 -3.40 38.09
C LEU A 759 47.77 -4.63 38.57
N ALA A 760 47.81 -4.94 39.86
CA ALA A 760 47.01 -6.01 40.42
C ALA A 760 45.54 -5.57 40.54
N LEU A 761 44.62 -6.32 39.91
CA LEU A 761 43.19 -6.08 39.94
C LEU A 761 42.52 -6.89 41.06
N SER A 762 41.58 -6.27 41.77
CA SER A 762 40.72 -6.96 42.74
C SER A 762 39.29 -6.41 42.72
N ALA A 763 38.31 -7.29 42.95
CA ALA A 763 36.91 -6.94 43.13
C ALA A 763 36.44 -7.44 44.51
N ASN A 764 35.81 -6.57 45.30
CA ASN A 764 35.37 -6.86 46.67
C ASN A 764 36.45 -7.48 47.57
N GLY A 765 37.71 -7.07 47.37
CA GLY A 765 38.88 -7.57 48.08
C GLY A 765 39.45 -8.90 47.58
N ALA A 766 38.80 -9.57 46.62
CA ALA A 766 39.32 -10.77 45.97
C ALA A 766 40.17 -10.40 44.75
N SER A 767 41.39 -10.93 44.65
CA SER A 767 42.26 -10.72 43.49
C SER A 767 41.70 -11.41 42.23
N ILE A 768 41.76 -10.71 41.11
CA ILE A 768 41.26 -11.19 39.81
C ILE A 768 42.46 -11.48 38.92
N GLY A 769 42.73 -12.77 38.69
CA GLY A 769 43.77 -13.24 37.77
C GLY A 769 45.19 -12.76 38.11
N ASN A 770 46.04 -12.72 37.08
CA ASN A 770 47.37 -12.11 37.15
C ASN A 770 47.26 -10.58 37.06
N PRO A 771 48.31 -9.82 37.43
CA PRO A 771 48.34 -8.38 37.20
C PRO A 771 47.93 -8.01 35.77
N LEU A 772 47.00 -7.08 35.64
CA LEU A 772 46.48 -6.59 34.36
C LEU A 772 47.55 -5.73 33.70
N GLU A 773 47.85 -6.04 32.44
CA GLU A 773 48.88 -5.34 31.66
C GLU A 773 48.37 -4.01 31.11
N PHE A 774 49.06 -2.93 31.44
CA PHE A 774 48.85 -1.59 30.87
C PHE A 774 50.00 -1.28 29.92
N GLY A 775 49.88 -1.75 28.68
CA GLY A 775 50.89 -1.61 27.61
C GLY A 775 51.09 -0.17 27.14
N PRO A 776 52.08 0.10 26.27
CA PRO A 776 52.29 1.42 25.68
C PRO A 776 51.07 1.91 24.89
N SER A 777 50.59 3.13 25.16
CA SER A 777 49.57 3.80 24.35
C SER A 777 50.15 4.69 23.25
N GLY A 778 51.49 4.73 23.15
CA GLY A 778 52.25 5.52 22.17
C GLY A 778 52.60 6.93 22.64
N ALA A 779 51.69 7.61 23.34
CA ALA A 779 51.90 8.93 23.92
C ALA A 779 51.06 9.14 25.17
N TRP A 780 51.47 10.04 26.06
CA TRP A 780 50.71 10.36 27.27
C TRP A 780 49.38 11.09 27.01
N THR A 781 49.19 11.62 25.79
CA THR A 781 47.92 12.19 25.30
C THR A 781 47.10 11.17 24.49
N SER A 782 47.56 9.93 24.36
CA SER A 782 46.88 8.85 23.66
C SER A 782 46.24 7.92 24.68
N TRP A 783 44.91 7.91 24.71
CA TRP A 783 44.10 7.18 25.67
C TRP A 783 43.48 5.95 25.01
N ILE A 784 43.76 4.78 25.57
CA ILE A 784 43.29 3.48 25.07
C ILE A 784 42.61 2.69 26.17
N HIS A 785 41.89 1.63 25.81
CA HIS A 785 41.20 0.76 26.77
C HIS A 785 41.96 -0.56 26.93
N THR A 786 41.84 -1.17 28.11
CA THR A 786 42.26 -2.56 28.33
C THR A 786 41.34 -3.54 27.57
N PRO A 787 41.80 -4.77 27.22
CA PRO A 787 41.01 -5.75 26.46
C PRO A 787 39.67 -6.20 27.11
N GLY A 788 39.46 -5.89 28.39
CA GLY A 788 38.27 -6.28 29.13
C GLY A 788 38.54 -7.46 30.07
N VAL A 789 37.89 -7.45 31.24
CA VAL A 789 38.02 -8.50 32.25
C VAL A 789 36.65 -8.79 32.84
N LEU A 790 36.28 -10.06 33.02
CA LEU A 790 35.07 -10.41 33.76
C LEU A 790 35.34 -10.37 35.27
N VAL A 791 34.50 -9.65 36.00
CA VAL A 791 34.52 -9.60 37.47
C VAL A 791 33.15 -9.99 38.01
N SER A 792 33.13 -10.84 39.04
CA SER A 792 31.87 -11.21 39.71
C SER A 792 31.51 -10.16 40.75
N LEU A 793 30.34 -9.53 40.57
CA LEU A 793 29.79 -8.51 41.46
C LEU A 793 28.54 -9.05 42.16
N VAL A 794 28.30 -8.57 43.39
CA VAL A 794 27.05 -8.81 44.11
C VAL A 794 26.06 -7.69 43.82
N GLU A 795 24.76 -7.93 44.00
CA GLU A 795 23.75 -6.88 43.88
C GLU A 795 24.04 -5.71 44.84
N GLY A 796 23.89 -4.48 44.36
CA GLY A 796 24.18 -3.26 45.09
C GLY A 796 25.64 -2.82 45.01
N SER A 797 26.20 -2.36 46.12
CA SER A 797 27.52 -1.72 46.17
C SER A 797 28.66 -2.73 46.12
N ASN A 798 29.63 -2.47 45.24
CA ASN A 798 30.85 -3.26 45.06
C ASN A 798 32.08 -2.35 45.03
N THR A 799 33.27 -2.90 45.27
CA THR A 799 34.54 -2.17 45.10
C THR A 799 35.40 -2.82 44.03
N ILE A 800 35.95 -2.03 43.12
CA ILE A 800 36.95 -2.46 42.14
C ILE A 800 38.23 -1.67 42.39
N ARG A 801 39.36 -2.37 42.50
CA ARG A 801 40.65 -1.77 42.87
C ARG A 801 41.77 -2.20 41.96
N LEU A 802 42.58 -1.23 41.52
CA LEU A 802 43.90 -1.45 40.93
C LEU A 802 45.00 -1.08 41.93
N THR A 803 46.04 -1.90 42.02
CA THR A 803 47.19 -1.70 42.92
C THR A 803 48.50 -1.74 42.14
N SER A 804 49.40 -0.76 42.35
CA SER A 804 50.71 -0.76 41.70
C SER A 804 51.58 -1.92 42.20
N THR A 805 52.05 -2.73 41.24
CA THR A 805 52.98 -3.84 41.51
C THR A 805 54.45 -3.42 41.35
N LEU A 806 54.67 -2.29 40.67
CA LEU A 806 55.96 -1.66 40.44
C LEU A 806 55.96 -0.25 41.04
N ASN A 807 57.14 0.39 41.05
CA ASN A 807 57.30 1.78 41.46
C ASN A 807 56.97 2.78 40.34
N THR A 808 56.12 2.36 39.39
CA THR A 808 55.60 3.13 38.26
C THR A 808 54.19 2.61 37.94
N GLY A 809 53.33 3.43 37.32
CA GLY A 809 52.01 3.02 36.84
C GLY A 809 51.53 3.86 35.64
N PRO A 810 50.50 3.43 34.91
CA PRO A 810 49.90 4.20 33.82
C PRO A 810 49.10 5.40 34.37
N ASN A 811 48.73 6.35 33.51
CA ASN A 811 47.72 7.36 33.85
C ASN A 811 46.35 6.74 33.62
N VAL A 812 45.50 6.66 34.65
CA VAL A 812 44.17 6.05 34.54
C VAL A 812 43.10 7.12 34.53
N ASP A 813 42.25 7.08 33.52
CA ASP A 813 41.18 8.06 33.27
C ASP A 813 39.88 7.62 33.92
N HIS A 814 39.34 6.47 33.53
CA HIS A 814 38.12 5.94 34.12
C HIS A 814 38.05 4.42 34.08
N LEU A 815 37.13 3.88 34.88
CA LEU A 815 36.65 2.50 34.85
C LEU A 815 35.30 2.45 34.13
N TYR A 816 35.20 1.65 33.07
CA TYR A 816 33.93 1.29 32.46
C TYR A 816 33.49 -0.10 32.96
N VAL A 817 32.23 -0.20 33.37
CA VAL A 817 31.58 -1.43 33.85
C VAL A 817 30.38 -1.69 32.94
N CYS A 818 30.16 -2.93 32.53
CA CYS A 818 28.99 -3.33 31.77
C CYS A 818 28.46 -4.67 32.29
N GLY A 819 27.14 -4.76 32.44
CA GLY A 819 26.47 -5.95 32.95
C GLY A 819 26.55 -7.15 32.02
N PRO A 820 26.00 -8.29 32.47
CA PRO A 820 25.76 -9.41 31.59
C PRO A 820 24.85 -8.98 30.44
N PRO A 821 25.01 -9.59 29.25
CA PRO A 821 24.15 -9.28 28.11
C PRO A 821 22.67 -9.54 28.38
N GLU A 822 21.81 -8.92 27.57
CA GLU A 822 20.37 -9.20 27.62
C GLU A 822 20.08 -10.65 27.22
N LEU A 823 19.11 -11.29 27.88
CA LEU A 823 18.73 -12.66 27.52
C LEU A 823 17.98 -12.67 26.20
N ALA A 824 18.33 -13.61 25.33
CA ALA A 824 17.58 -13.86 24.11
C ALA A 824 16.09 -14.15 24.44
N PRO A 825 15.13 -13.58 23.69
CA PRO A 825 13.72 -13.86 23.90
C PRO A 825 13.40 -15.34 23.60
N PRO A 826 12.28 -15.87 24.13
CA PRO A 826 11.82 -17.20 23.76
C PRO A 826 11.72 -17.37 22.24
N GLY A 827 12.14 -18.53 21.72
CA GLY A 827 12.15 -18.83 20.29
C GLY A 827 13.38 -18.30 19.53
N ALA A 828 14.21 -17.45 20.14
CA ALA A 828 15.44 -16.98 19.50
C ALA A 828 16.55 -18.04 19.54
N ILE A 829 17.27 -18.15 18.43
CA ILE A 829 18.49 -18.96 18.30
C ILE A 829 19.66 -18.12 18.79
N SER A 830 20.33 -18.58 19.84
CA SER A 830 21.55 -17.95 20.36
C SER A 830 22.74 -18.30 19.45
N LEU A 831 23.09 -17.40 18.55
CA LEU A 831 24.23 -17.54 17.63
C LEU A 831 25.57 -17.41 18.37
N PHE A 832 25.67 -16.56 19.39
CA PHE A 832 26.85 -16.46 20.23
C PHE A 832 26.51 -15.98 21.65
N ASP A 833 26.72 -16.85 22.63
CA ASP A 833 26.43 -16.63 24.06
C ASP A 833 27.65 -16.19 24.88
N GLY A 834 28.77 -15.90 24.22
CA GLY A 834 30.04 -15.55 24.86
C GLY A 834 31.00 -16.72 25.08
N THR A 835 30.67 -17.93 24.64
CA THR A 835 31.53 -19.13 24.79
C THR A 835 32.17 -19.58 23.47
N GLU A 836 33.35 -20.21 23.56
CA GLU A 836 33.98 -20.86 22.38
C GLU A 836 33.08 -21.96 21.78
N ALA A 837 32.25 -22.60 22.61
CA ALA A 837 31.34 -23.65 22.18
C ALA A 837 30.24 -23.12 21.26
N SER A 838 29.59 -22.00 21.59
CA SER A 838 28.57 -21.40 20.71
C SER A 838 29.18 -20.82 19.43
N LEU A 839 30.38 -20.25 19.50
CA LEU A 839 31.11 -19.82 18.29
C LEU A 839 31.35 -21.00 17.34
N ALA A 840 31.91 -22.11 17.84
CA ALA A 840 32.21 -23.28 17.03
C ALA A 840 30.97 -24.03 16.52
N ALA A 841 29.85 -23.95 17.24
CA ALA A 841 28.60 -24.64 16.89
C ALA A 841 27.80 -23.91 15.83
N ASN A 842 27.85 -22.58 15.79
CA ASN A 842 26.94 -21.77 14.99
C ASN A 842 27.62 -21.02 13.84
N TRP A 843 28.95 -20.90 13.86
CA TRP A 843 29.70 -20.09 12.89
C TRP A 843 30.78 -20.90 12.19
N GLU A 844 31.10 -20.48 10.97
CA GLU A 844 32.22 -20.97 10.18
C GLU A 844 32.96 -19.83 9.49
N ARG A 845 34.16 -20.09 9.00
CA ARG A 845 34.91 -19.16 8.16
C ARG A 845 34.29 -19.13 6.78
N GLU A 846 33.86 -17.95 6.36
CA GLU A 846 33.19 -17.75 5.08
C GLU A 846 34.01 -18.27 3.89
N ALA A 847 35.32 -18.05 3.93
CA ALA A 847 36.21 -18.38 2.81
C ALA A 847 36.26 -19.89 2.47
N ASN A 848 35.93 -20.79 3.40
CA ASN A 848 36.15 -22.23 3.22
C ASN A 848 35.32 -23.16 4.14
N ALA A 849 34.30 -22.67 4.83
CA ALA A 849 33.45 -23.43 5.75
C ALA A 849 34.24 -24.19 6.85
N SER A 850 35.42 -23.69 7.23
CA SER A 850 36.20 -24.27 8.34
C SER A 850 35.86 -23.61 9.67
N ALA A 851 36.21 -24.24 10.80
CA ALA A 851 35.97 -23.66 12.13
C ALA A 851 36.48 -22.21 12.25
N PRO A 852 35.75 -21.31 12.95
CA PRO A 852 36.17 -19.93 13.19
C PRO A 852 37.53 -19.85 13.88
N SER A 853 38.32 -18.84 13.51
CA SER A 853 39.65 -18.58 14.10
C SER A 853 39.68 -17.36 15.02
N TRP A 854 38.52 -16.71 15.22
CA TRP A 854 38.40 -15.54 16.10
C TRP A 854 38.53 -15.98 17.56
N PRO A 855 39.44 -15.38 18.34
CA PRO A 855 39.60 -15.74 19.75
C PRO A 855 38.39 -15.27 20.57
N VAL A 856 38.03 -16.07 21.59
CA VAL A 856 37.02 -15.72 22.58
C VAL A 856 37.71 -15.41 23.90
N ASP A 857 37.50 -14.21 24.42
CA ASP A 857 38.02 -13.80 25.72
C ASP A 857 37.04 -12.86 26.45
N ALA A 858 36.95 -13.02 27.77
CA ALA A 858 36.06 -12.24 28.64
C ALA A 858 34.58 -12.23 28.18
N GLY A 859 34.10 -13.34 27.60
CA GLY A 859 32.72 -13.50 27.13
C GLY A 859 32.41 -12.84 25.78
N ALA A 860 33.44 -12.46 25.01
CA ALA A 860 33.29 -11.82 23.72
C ALA A 860 34.22 -12.46 22.68
N MET A 861 33.77 -12.56 21.42
CA MET A 861 34.63 -12.91 20.29
C MET A 861 35.29 -11.65 19.74
N ALA A 862 36.58 -11.72 19.46
CA ALA A 862 37.35 -10.60 18.92
C ALA A 862 37.68 -10.84 17.44
N VAL A 863 37.40 -9.82 16.61
CA VAL A 863 37.67 -9.87 15.16
C VAL A 863 39.16 -10.11 14.92
N ALA A 864 39.48 -11.17 14.17
CA ALA A 864 40.83 -11.48 13.73
C ALA A 864 40.91 -11.39 12.20
N ILE A 865 41.95 -10.76 11.66
CA ILE A 865 42.12 -10.62 10.19
C ILE A 865 42.99 -11.71 9.55
N GLN A 866 43.65 -12.54 10.37
CA GLN A 866 44.51 -13.62 9.89
C GLN A 866 43.95 -14.98 10.30
N PRO A 867 43.96 -15.98 9.40
CA PRO A 867 44.38 -15.91 7.99
C PRO A 867 43.38 -15.12 7.13
N SER A 868 43.88 -14.22 6.27
CA SER A 868 43.03 -13.35 5.42
C SER A 868 42.58 -14.04 4.12
N PRO A 869 41.32 -13.89 3.67
CA PRO A 869 40.19 -13.24 4.38
C PRO A 869 39.68 -14.10 5.54
N ASN A 870 39.13 -13.46 6.57
CA ASN A 870 38.78 -14.12 7.84
C ASN A 870 37.39 -13.77 8.37
N ASP A 871 36.49 -13.37 7.47
CA ASP A 871 35.07 -13.19 7.77
C ASP A 871 34.48 -14.51 8.30
N ILE A 872 33.50 -14.39 9.18
CA ILE A 872 32.75 -15.53 9.70
C ILE A 872 31.27 -15.39 9.35
N SER A 873 30.63 -16.50 9.05
CA SER A 873 29.20 -16.55 8.76
C SER A 873 28.52 -17.63 9.58
N THR A 874 27.22 -17.47 9.78
CA THR A 874 26.42 -18.51 10.44
C THR A 874 26.33 -19.73 9.53
N ILE A 875 26.39 -20.92 10.12
CA ILE A 875 26.22 -22.18 9.36
C ILE A 875 24.79 -22.26 8.79
N GLN A 876 23.81 -21.79 9.56
CA GLN A 876 22.41 -21.71 9.15
C GLN A 876 22.12 -20.42 8.37
N GLY A 877 21.30 -20.52 7.32
CA GLY A 877 20.74 -19.39 6.60
C GLY A 877 19.38 -18.95 7.14
N PHE A 878 19.07 -17.66 7.00
CA PHE A 878 17.82 -17.03 7.44
C PHE A 878 17.20 -16.22 6.30
N ARG A 879 15.86 -16.16 6.27
CA ARG A 879 15.10 -15.34 5.31
C ARG A 879 14.68 -14.03 5.96
N ASP A 880 13.56 -14.06 6.68
CA ASP A 880 13.04 -12.93 7.44
C ASP A 880 13.33 -13.18 8.92
N PHE A 881 13.73 -12.14 9.66
CA PHE A 881 14.12 -12.31 11.05
C PHE A 881 14.17 -10.99 11.83
N THR A 882 14.19 -11.13 13.15
CA THR A 882 14.69 -10.10 14.08
C THR A 882 16.05 -10.54 14.60
N LEU A 883 17.04 -9.65 14.59
CA LEU A 883 18.42 -9.91 15.00
C LEU A 883 18.84 -8.93 16.09
N HIS A 884 19.50 -9.43 17.12
CA HIS A 884 20.18 -8.63 18.13
C HIS A 884 21.69 -8.88 18.07
N VAL A 885 22.46 -7.81 18.12
CA VAL A 885 23.93 -7.83 18.14
C VAL A 885 24.44 -6.83 19.17
N GLU A 886 25.19 -7.31 20.16
CA GLU A 886 26.05 -6.42 20.95
C GLU A 886 27.45 -6.37 20.36
N TRP A 887 27.95 -5.15 20.12
CA TRP A 887 29.26 -4.92 19.52
C TRP A 887 30.04 -3.83 20.26
N LEU A 888 31.37 -3.87 20.16
CA LEU A 888 32.27 -2.87 20.72
C LEU A 888 33.36 -2.56 19.73
N SER A 889 33.51 -1.28 19.40
CA SER A 889 34.63 -0.79 18.61
C SER A 889 35.67 -0.08 19.51
N PRO A 890 36.96 -0.43 19.44
CA PRO A 890 38.00 0.17 20.27
C PRO A 890 38.37 1.58 19.80
N PRO A 891 38.95 2.42 20.66
CA PRO A 891 39.39 3.76 20.27
C PRO A 891 40.59 3.72 19.32
N GLY A 892 40.73 4.79 18.53
CA GLY A 892 41.83 4.98 17.59
C GLY A 892 41.45 4.65 16.14
N GLY A 893 42.45 4.74 15.26
CA GLY A 893 42.27 4.67 13.81
C GLY A 893 41.68 5.95 13.21
N SER A 894 41.55 5.98 11.88
CA SER A 894 40.94 7.09 11.13
C SER A 894 40.19 6.57 9.92
N GLY A 895 39.06 7.20 9.58
CA GLY A 895 38.20 6.75 8.48
C GLY A 895 37.81 5.28 8.63
N GLN A 896 37.86 4.53 7.54
CA GLN A 896 37.53 3.10 7.49
C GLN A 896 38.52 2.17 8.21
N GLU A 897 39.56 2.69 8.86
CA GLU A 897 40.43 1.91 9.75
C GLU A 897 40.14 2.13 11.24
N ALA A 898 39.14 2.97 11.57
CA ALA A 898 38.71 3.25 12.94
C ALA A 898 37.80 2.13 13.49
N GLY A 899 38.36 0.94 13.70
CA GLY A 899 37.65 -0.23 14.22
C GLY A 899 36.48 -0.66 13.33
N ASN A 900 36.80 -0.94 12.06
CA ASN A 900 35.85 -1.32 11.01
C ASN A 900 35.49 -2.81 11.08
N SER A 901 34.19 -3.08 10.94
CA SER A 901 33.58 -4.37 10.68
C SER A 901 32.19 -4.13 10.09
N GLY A 902 31.40 -5.18 9.89
CA GLY A 902 30.05 -5.07 9.37
C GLY A 902 29.19 -6.26 9.74
N VAL A 903 27.91 -6.02 9.97
CA VAL A 903 26.87 -7.04 10.15
C VAL A 903 26.14 -7.17 8.82
N LYS A 904 26.42 -8.23 8.06
CA LYS A 904 25.84 -8.46 6.74
C LYS A 904 24.66 -9.41 6.81
N LEU A 905 23.46 -8.87 6.65
CA LEU A 905 22.21 -9.59 6.59
C LEU A 905 22.16 -10.38 5.28
N GLN A 906 21.89 -11.69 5.35
CA GLN A 906 21.94 -12.59 4.20
C GLN A 906 23.25 -12.52 3.39
N GLN A 907 24.35 -12.10 4.03
CA GLN A 907 25.65 -11.81 3.41
C GLN A 907 25.66 -10.67 2.38
N SER A 908 24.50 -10.15 1.96
CA SER A 908 24.32 -9.14 0.91
C SER A 908 24.18 -7.71 1.43
N TYR A 909 23.57 -7.53 2.61
CA TYR A 909 23.18 -6.19 3.11
C TYR A 909 23.93 -5.82 4.38
N GLU A 910 24.91 -4.92 4.27
CA GLU A 910 25.84 -4.56 5.34
C GLU A 910 25.31 -3.38 6.16
N ILE A 911 25.12 -3.63 7.45
CA ILE A 911 24.99 -2.61 8.48
C ILE A 911 26.36 -2.35 9.07
N GLN A 912 26.83 -1.12 8.90
CA GLN A 912 28.21 -0.76 9.20
C GLN A 912 28.51 -0.79 10.70
N VAL A 913 29.66 -1.35 11.06
CA VAL A 913 30.26 -1.25 12.41
C VAL A 913 31.53 -0.42 12.31
N LEU A 914 31.54 0.74 12.99
CA LEU A 914 32.68 1.65 12.98
C LEU A 914 32.77 2.39 14.32
N ASN A 915 33.96 2.86 14.67
CA ASN A 915 34.12 3.82 15.77
C ASN A 915 33.68 5.23 15.34
N THR A 916 32.37 5.47 15.33
CA THR A 916 31.77 6.78 15.06
C THR A 916 31.67 7.60 16.35
N ALA A 917 32.17 8.84 16.33
CA ALA A 917 32.14 9.68 17.51
C ALA A 917 30.72 10.17 17.84
N VAL A 918 30.41 10.39 19.11
CA VAL A 918 29.08 10.84 19.58
C VAL A 918 28.65 12.17 18.94
N THR A 919 29.62 13.03 18.61
CA THR A 919 29.37 14.35 18.00
C THR A 919 29.48 14.34 16.48
N GLU A 920 29.76 13.20 15.87
CA GLU A 920 29.96 13.09 14.43
C GLU A 920 28.62 13.18 13.70
N THR A 921 28.59 13.91 12.58
CA THR A 921 27.46 13.86 11.66
C THR A 921 27.51 12.53 10.90
N PRO A 922 26.45 11.70 10.96
CA PRO A 922 26.42 10.44 10.24
C PRO A 922 26.61 10.61 8.73
N VAL A 923 27.35 9.68 8.14
CA VAL A 923 27.59 9.54 6.70
C VAL A 923 27.34 8.10 6.26
N VAL A 924 27.27 7.85 4.95
CA VAL A 924 26.88 6.54 4.37
C VAL A 924 27.83 5.37 4.71
N ASP A 925 28.97 5.65 5.33
CA ASP A 925 29.96 4.66 5.77
C ASP A 925 30.30 4.75 7.26
N SER A 926 29.49 5.49 8.03
CA SER A 926 29.55 5.57 9.51
C SER A 926 28.74 4.44 10.16
N ALA A 927 28.92 4.23 11.47
CA ALA A 927 28.22 3.16 12.20
C ALA A 927 26.68 3.28 12.07
N GLY A 928 26.04 2.13 11.87
CA GLY A 928 24.59 1.99 11.75
C GLY A 928 24.09 2.25 10.34
N ALA A 929 24.89 2.85 9.46
CA ALA A 929 24.51 3.11 8.08
C ALA A 929 24.26 1.80 7.31
N ILE A 930 23.30 1.86 6.39
CA ILE A 930 23.21 0.89 5.29
C ILE A 930 24.35 1.26 4.34
N TYR A 931 25.39 0.42 4.34
CA TYR A 931 26.71 0.80 3.83
C TYR A 931 26.66 1.33 2.39
N GLN A 932 27.19 2.53 2.18
CA GLN A 932 27.24 3.29 0.93
C GLN A 932 25.87 3.67 0.32
N GLN A 933 24.76 3.39 1.00
CA GLN A 933 23.41 3.70 0.53
C GLN A 933 22.71 4.76 1.38
N LYS A 934 22.68 4.61 2.72
CA LYS A 934 21.94 5.54 3.59
C LYS A 934 22.64 5.76 4.94
N PRO A 935 22.89 7.02 5.38
CA PRO A 935 23.30 7.31 6.75
C PRO A 935 22.14 7.12 7.75
N VAL A 936 22.46 6.87 9.02
CA VAL A 936 21.46 6.87 10.09
C VAL A 936 20.79 8.24 10.25
N ASP A 937 19.51 8.25 10.62
CA ASP A 937 18.73 9.49 10.79
C ASP A 937 19.17 10.29 12.03
N VAL A 938 19.62 9.57 13.07
CA VAL A 938 20.18 10.14 14.30
C VAL A 938 21.42 9.35 14.71
N ASN A 939 22.49 10.05 15.12
CA ASN A 939 23.67 9.39 15.67
C ASN A 939 23.35 8.85 17.07
N ALA A 940 23.29 7.52 17.21
CA ALA A 940 23.02 6.86 18.48
C ALA A 940 24.30 6.33 19.17
N SER A 941 25.49 6.76 18.74
CA SER A 941 26.76 6.28 19.30
C SER A 941 26.93 6.64 20.77
N LEU A 942 27.38 5.66 21.56
CA LEU A 942 27.90 5.86 22.92
C LEU A 942 29.41 6.17 22.96
N GLY A 943 30.06 6.22 21.80
CA GLY A 943 31.50 6.45 21.66
C GLY A 943 32.35 5.20 21.72
N ALA A 944 33.66 5.39 21.54
CA ALA A 944 34.65 4.32 21.48
C ALA A 944 34.82 3.59 22.83
N GLY A 945 35.08 2.28 22.78
CA GLY A 945 35.39 1.48 23.96
C GLY A 945 34.19 1.18 24.86
N VAL A 946 32.98 1.46 24.38
CA VAL A 946 31.69 1.20 25.04
C VAL A 946 30.94 0.15 24.22
N TRP A 947 30.21 -0.74 24.91
CA TRP A 947 29.34 -1.72 24.23
C TRP A 947 28.11 -1.01 23.64
N GLN A 948 27.72 -1.43 22.45
CA GLN A 948 26.65 -0.87 21.63
C GLN A 948 25.69 -2.01 21.24
N THR A 949 24.44 -1.70 20.93
CA THR A 949 23.44 -2.67 20.47
C THR A 949 22.88 -2.30 19.11
N TYR A 950 22.71 -3.30 18.24
CA TYR A 950 21.83 -3.22 17.08
C TYR A 950 20.68 -4.22 17.23
N ASP A 951 19.45 -3.71 17.19
CA ASP A 951 18.23 -4.51 17.06
C ASP A 951 17.66 -4.28 15.66
N ILE A 952 17.73 -5.32 14.84
CA ILE A 952 17.44 -5.28 13.42
C ILE A 952 16.18 -6.09 13.15
N ASP A 953 15.18 -5.45 12.57
CA ASP A 953 14.04 -6.13 11.94
C ASP A 953 14.29 -6.16 10.43
N PHE A 954 14.45 -7.35 9.86
CA PHE A 954 14.82 -7.56 8.47
C PHE A 954 13.77 -8.39 7.72
N THR A 955 13.42 -7.92 6.52
CA THR A 955 12.62 -8.64 5.53
C THR A 955 13.46 -8.81 4.26
N ALA A 956 13.65 -10.05 3.82
CA ALA A 956 14.46 -10.36 2.65
C ALA A 956 13.80 -9.87 1.36
N ALA A 957 14.62 -9.68 0.32
CA ALA A 957 14.14 -9.44 -1.04
C ALA A 957 13.21 -10.57 -1.49
N GLN A 958 12.18 -10.24 -2.26
CA GLN A 958 11.22 -11.20 -2.79
C GLN A 958 11.60 -11.65 -4.20
N TRP A 959 11.27 -12.90 -4.53
CA TRP A 959 11.70 -13.54 -5.77
C TRP A 959 10.59 -14.42 -6.36
N GLU A 960 10.48 -14.40 -7.69
CA GLU A 960 9.76 -15.39 -8.48
C GLU A 960 10.76 -16.23 -9.28
N GLY A 961 11.09 -17.42 -8.78
CA GLY A 961 12.22 -18.19 -9.30
C GLY A 961 13.52 -17.43 -9.08
N ASP A 962 14.25 -17.15 -10.17
CA ASP A 962 15.52 -16.40 -10.14
C ASP A 962 15.34 -14.90 -10.40
N THR A 963 14.09 -14.41 -10.57
CA THR A 963 13.79 -13.00 -10.84
C THR A 963 13.41 -12.30 -9.54
N LYS A 964 14.17 -11.25 -9.17
CA LYS A 964 13.84 -10.40 -8.01
C LYS A 964 12.60 -9.56 -8.31
N THR A 965 11.62 -9.57 -7.41
CA THR A 965 10.37 -8.81 -7.54
C THR A 965 10.28 -7.65 -6.57
N GLU A 966 10.94 -7.72 -5.41
CA GLU A 966 11.00 -6.65 -4.42
C GLU A 966 12.37 -6.62 -3.73
N ASN A 967 12.82 -5.42 -3.35
CA ASN A 967 14.06 -5.24 -2.57
C ASN A 967 13.87 -5.62 -1.10
N ALA A 968 14.99 -5.89 -0.42
CA ALA A 968 14.98 -6.12 1.03
C ALA A 968 14.63 -4.83 1.80
N ARG A 969 14.07 -4.97 3.00
CA ARG A 969 13.73 -3.83 3.88
C ARG A 969 14.23 -4.03 5.30
N ILE A 970 14.56 -2.92 5.98
CA ILE A 970 15.12 -2.93 7.33
C ILE A 970 14.54 -1.83 8.24
N THR A 971 14.27 -2.20 9.50
CA THR A 971 14.19 -1.25 10.63
C THR A 971 15.34 -1.54 11.58
N LEU A 972 16.14 -0.52 11.90
CA LEU A 972 17.27 -0.62 12.83
C LEU A 972 17.03 0.26 14.04
N ARG A 973 17.14 -0.32 15.23
CA ARG A 973 17.37 0.42 16.48
C ARG A 973 18.83 0.28 16.88
N TRP A 974 19.49 1.40 17.09
CA TRP A 974 20.85 1.47 17.63
C TRP A 974 20.75 2.03 19.05
N ASN A 975 21.14 1.22 20.05
CA ASN A 975 21.01 1.58 21.47
C ASN A 975 19.58 1.99 21.85
N GLY A 976 18.61 1.19 21.42
CA GLY A 976 17.19 1.44 21.66
C GLY A 976 16.58 2.61 20.87
N MET A 977 17.37 3.48 20.25
CA MET A 977 16.87 4.55 19.38
C MET A 977 16.68 4.04 17.96
N LYS A 978 15.52 4.30 17.37
CA LYS A 978 15.25 3.94 15.99
C LYS A 978 16.00 4.88 15.03
N VAL A 979 16.91 4.32 14.25
CA VAL A 979 17.83 5.06 13.36
C VAL A 979 17.61 4.77 11.87
N HIS A 980 16.87 3.70 11.57
CA HIS A 980 16.25 3.40 10.28
C HIS A 980 14.85 2.82 10.56
N ASP A 981 13.85 3.20 9.76
CA ASP A 981 12.47 2.75 9.95
C ASP A 981 11.81 2.40 8.61
N ASP A 982 11.68 1.09 8.39
CA ASP A 982 11.25 0.41 7.16
C ASP A 982 11.92 0.92 5.87
N VAL A 983 13.24 1.06 5.92
CA VAL A 983 14.06 1.53 4.80
C VAL A 983 14.29 0.40 3.81
N GLU A 984 14.06 0.67 2.53
CA GLU A 984 14.40 -0.22 1.42
C GLU A 984 15.92 -0.23 1.16
N ILE A 985 16.46 -1.41 0.87
CA ILE A 985 17.87 -1.62 0.51
C ILE A 985 17.93 -1.95 -0.99
N LEU A 986 18.47 -1.04 -1.79
CA LEU A 986 18.37 -1.05 -3.26
C LEU A 986 19.07 -2.25 -3.93
N GLY A 987 19.87 -2.98 -3.17
CA GLY A 987 20.55 -4.19 -3.59
C GLY A 987 21.73 -4.52 -2.68
N SER A 988 22.55 -5.47 -3.12
CA SER A 988 23.78 -5.84 -2.41
C SER A 988 24.69 -4.63 -2.17
N THR A 989 25.18 -4.52 -0.94
CA THR A 989 26.00 -3.39 -0.47
C THR A 989 27.49 -3.67 -0.66
N GLY A 990 28.27 -2.66 -1.09
CA GLY A 990 29.73 -2.76 -1.14
C GLY A 990 30.26 -4.00 -1.89
N ALA A 991 31.18 -4.73 -1.26
CA ALA A 991 31.77 -5.96 -1.80
C ALA A 991 31.04 -7.24 -1.34
N SER A 992 29.76 -7.13 -0.97
CA SER A 992 28.93 -8.23 -0.50
C SER A 992 28.52 -9.16 -1.64
N VAL A 993 28.02 -10.36 -1.30
CA VAL A 993 27.55 -11.31 -2.32
C VAL A 993 26.31 -10.76 -3.01
N ALA A 994 26.14 -11.10 -4.29
CA ALA A 994 24.92 -10.76 -5.03
C ALA A 994 23.70 -11.35 -4.33
N GLU A 995 22.57 -10.64 -4.40
CA GLU A 995 21.32 -11.13 -3.83
C GLU A 995 20.85 -12.38 -4.58
N SER A 996 20.26 -13.33 -3.87
CA SER A 996 19.68 -14.55 -4.44
C SER A 996 18.45 -14.99 -3.66
N PRO A 997 17.55 -15.79 -4.27
CA PRO A 997 16.37 -16.30 -3.61
C PRO A 997 16.71 -17.26 -2.47
N GLY A 998 15.88 -17.25 -1.42
CA GLY A 998 15.96 -18.18 -0.30
C GLY A 998 16.73 -17.67 0.92
N PRO A 999 16.85 -18.51 1.96
CA PRO A 999 17.55 -18.16 3.19
C PRO A 999 19.08 -18.16 2.97
N HIS A 1000 19.76 -17.16 3.53
CA HIS A 1000 21.22 -17.02 3.45
C HIS A 1000 21.83 -16.71 4.82
N PRO A 1001 23.11 -17.06 5.05
CA PRO A 1001 23.80 -16.80 6.32
C PRO A 1001 23.82 -15.33 6.75
N LEU A 1002 23.94 -15.10 8.05
CA LEU A 1002 24.43 -13.83 8.60
C LEU A 1002 25.96 -13.84 8.53
N LEU A 1003 26.60 -12.74 8.11
CA LEU A 1003 28.06 -12.62 8.09
C LEU A 1003 28.56 -11.47 8.96
N LEU A 1004 29.64 -11.71 9.71
CA LEU A 1004 30.41 -10.70 10.43
C LEU A 1004 31.76 -10.51 9.74
N GLN A 1005 32.03 -9.29 9.31
CA GLN A 1005 33.21 -8.96 8.50
C GLN A 1005 34.48 -8.82 9.35
N ALA A 1006 35.58 -9.42 8.91
CA ALA A 1006 36.93 -9.15 9.39
C ALA A 1006 37.62 -8.10 8.52
N HIS A 1007 37.78 -6.89 9.06
CA HIS A 1007 38.48 -5.82 8.37
C HIS A 1007 39.76 -5.39 9.10
N ALA A 1008 40.76 -4.92 8.34
CA ALA A 1008 41.96 -4.33 8.92
C ALA A 1008 41.62 -3.03 9.66
N SER A 1009 42.29 -2.80 10.79
CA SER A 1009 42.11 -1.60 11.58
C SER A 1009 43.43 -1.14 12.19
N THR A 1010 43.59 0.18 12.32
CA THR A 1010 44.67 0.84 13.08
C THR A 1010 44.19 1.32 14.45
N ALA A 1011 42.98 0.93 14.87
CA ALA A 1011 42.50 1.14 16.22
C ALA A 1011 43.33 0.36 17.24
N SER A 1012 43.20 0.73 18.51
CA SER A 1012 44.01 0.18 19.61
C SER A 1012 43.76 -1.30 19.92
N GLY A 1013 42.75 -1.91 19.29
CA GLY A 1013 42.42 -3.32 19.44
C GLY A 1013 41.46 -3.81 18.34
N PRO A 1014 40.96 -5.05 18.45
CA PRO A 1014 39.94 -5.58 17.55
C PRO A 1014 38.53 -5.10 17.94
N VAL A 1015 37.65 -5.01 16.93
CA VAL A 1015 36.20 -4.99 17.17
C VAL A 1015 35.79 -6.28 17.87
N ARG A 1016 34.81 -6.21 18.76
CA ARG A 1016 34.32 -7.35 19.55
C ARG A 1016 32.82 -7.50 19.41
N TYR A 1017 32.36 -8.73 19.43
CA TYR A 1017 30.94 -9.08 19.46
C TYR A 1017 30.63 -9.95 20.68
N ARG A 1018 29.45 -9.76 21.26
CA ARG A 1018 28.88 -10.66 22.28
C ARG A 1018 27.36 -10.71 22.08
N ASN A 1019 26.72 -11.71 22.68
CA ASN A 1019 25.26 -11.82 22.71
C ASN A 1019 24.60 -11.60 21.35
N VAL A 1020 24.85 -12.53 20.44
CA VAL A 1020 24.25 -12.49 19.11
C VAL A 1020 23.14 -13.52 19.09
N TRP A 1021 21.90 -13.08 18.87
CA TRP A 1021 20.76 -13.99 18.74
C TRP A 1021 19.84 -13.53 17.62
N ILE A 1022 19.17 -14.50 17.02
CA ILE A 1022 18.26 -14.28 15.89
C ILE A 1022 16.93 -14.95 16.18
N LEU A 1023 15.84 -14.25 15.92
CA LEU A 1023 14.47 -14.75 15.99
C LEU A 1023 13.94 -14.84 14.56
N PRO A 1024 13.95 -16.04 13.95
CA PRO A 1024 13.43 -16.24 12.59
C PRO A 1024 11.93 -15.94 12.49
N LYS A 1025 11.51 -15.24 11.44
CA LYS A 1025 10.11 -14.98 11.11
C LYS A 1025 9.65 -16.03 10.09
N VAL A 1026 9.46 -17.27 10.54
CA VAL A 1026 9.18 -18.43 9.66
C VAL A 1026 7.88 -19.11 10.05
N SER A 1027 7.03 -19.44 9.07
CA SER A 1027 5.70 -20.01 9.29
C SER A 1027 5.76 -21.46 9.77
N ALA A 1028 4.74 -21.91 10.52
CA ALA A 1028 4.59 -23.31 10.95
C ALA A 1028 4.66 -24.30 9.78
N SER A 1029 4.14 -23.90 8.62
CA SER A 1029 4.18 -24.65 7.36
C SER A 1029 5.59 -24.88 6.83
N GLU A 1030 6.45 -23.85 6.85
CA GLU A 1030 7.83 -23.98 6.38
C GLU A 1030 8.67 -24.87 7.31
N GLN A 1031 8.41 -24.80 8.62
CA GLN A 1031 9.06 -25.67 9.60
C GLN A 1031 8.60 -27.14 9.51
N TRP A 1032 7.37 -27.38 9.04
CA TRP A 1032 6.84 -28.71 8.77
C TRP A 1032 7.46 -29.33 7.51
N GLU A 1033 7.50 -28.58 6.41
CA GLU A 1033 8.09 -29.05 5.16
C GLU A 1033 9.59 -29.33 5.29
N ALA A 1034 10.33 -28.47 6.01
CA ALA A 1034 11.76 -28.69 6.27
C ALA A 1034 12.02 -30.00 7.05
N TRP A 1035 11.17 -30.33 8.02
CA TRP A 1035 11.30 -31.57 8.79
C TRP A 1035 10.98 -32.82 7.95
N LEU A 1036 9.97 -32.74 7.07
CA LEU A 1036 9.66 -33.83 6.13
C LEU A 1036 10.82 -34.10 5.16
N ASP A 1037 11.46 -33.02 4.69
CA ASP A 1037 12.61 -33.09 3.79
C ASP A 1037 13.84 -33.66 4.49
N GLU A 1038 14.12 -33.25 5.73
CA GLU A 1038 15.20 -33.79 6.55
C GLU A 1038 15.00 -35.28 6.84
N ALA A 1039 13.77 -35.69 7.16
CA ALA A 1039 13.41 -37.09 7.31
C ALA A 1039 13.47 -37.86 5.96
N GLY A 1040 13.56 -37.16 4.83
CA GLY A 1040 13.60 -37.72 3.48
C GLY A 1040 12.31 -38.43 3.08
N LEU A 1041 11.16 -37.93 3.54
CA LEU A 1041 9.85 -38.50 3.21
C LEU A 1041 9.38 -38.03 1.83
N GLU A 1042 8.83 -38.96 1.03
CA GLU A 1042 8.38 -38.69 -0.34
C GLU A 1042 6.92 -39.15 -0.55
N GLY A 1043 6.20 -38.50 -1.46
CA GLY A 1043 4.85 -38.93 -1.86
C GLY A 1043 3.84 -38.98 -0.71
N ASP A 1044 3.06 -40.06 -0.62
CA ASP A 1044 2.02 -40.25 0.39
C ASP A 1044 2.58 -40.37 1.83
N ASP A 1045 3.86 -40.68 1.98
CA ASP A 1045 4.52 -40.76 3.29
C ASP A 1045 4.73 -39.37 3.92
N ARG A 1046 4.47 -38.28 3.20
CA ARG A 1046 4.52 -36.90 3.71
C ARG A 1046 3.24 -36.45 4.42
N GLN A 1047 2.14 -37.21 4.33
CA GLN A 1047 0.87 -36.78 4.92
C GLN A 1047 0.98 -36.73 6.46
N PRO A 1048 0.34 -35.76 7.15
CA PRO A 1048 0.42 -35.62 8.61
C PRO A 1048 -0.03 -36.86 9.40
N TRP A 1049 -0.90 -37.68 8.81
CA TRP A 1049 -1.46 -38.90 9.41
C TRP A 1049 -0.78 -40.20 8.94
N SER A 1050 0.23 -40.11 8.08
CA SER A 1050 0.99 -41.29 7.63
C SER A 1050 1.88 -41.82 8.76
N ASP A 1051 2.13 -43.12 8.74
CA ASP A 1051 2.94 -43.89 9.68
C ASP A 1051 3.88 -44.80 8.84
N PRO A 1052 4.99 -44.25 8.32
CA PRO A 1052 5.84 -44.94 7.34
C PRO A 1052 6.64 -46.10 7.94
N ASP A 1053 6.93 -46.07 9.24
CA ASP A 1053 7.69 -47.11 9.94
C ASP A 1053 6.80 -48.19 10.58
N GLY A 1054 5.50 -47.95 10.66
CA GLY A 1054 4.47 -48.89 11.11
C GLY A 1054 4.46 -49.11 12.62
N ASP A 1055 4.97 -48.15 13.41
CA ASP A 1055 5.05 -48.26 14.86
C ASP A 1055 3.76 -47.83 15.59
N GLY A 1056 2.80 -47.28 14.82
CA GLY A 1056 1.50 -46.82 15.31
C GLY A 1056 1.47 -45.34 15.70
N THR A 1057 2.54 -44.59 15.44
CA THR A 1057 2.59 -43.12 15.59
C THR A 1057 2.61 -42.44 14.23
N ALA A 1058 1.84 -41.36 14.10
CA ALA A 1058 1.75 -40.63 12.85
C ALA A 1058 2.80 -39.52 12.78
N ASN A 1059 3.24 -39.17 11.57
CA ASN A 1059 4.23 -38.11 11.30
C ASN A 1059 4.00 -36.83 12.11
N LEU A 1060 2.76 -36.33 12.20
CA LEU A 1060 2.48 -35.09 12.95
C LEU A 1060 2.69 -35.28 14.46
N TRP A 1061 2.42 -36.46 14.99
CA TRP A 1061 2.69 -36.78 16.39
C TRP A 1061 4.19 -36.89 16.65
N GLU A 1062 4.92 -37.51 15.73
CA GLU A 1062 6.36 -37.61 15.81
C GLU A 1062 7.05 -36.27 15.67
N TYR A 1063 6.63 -35.43 14.73
CA TYR A 1063 7.07 -34.05 14.62
C TYR A 1063 6.88 -33.28 15.93
N ALA A 1064 5.71 -33.41 16.56
CA ALA A 1064 5.36 -32.69 17.78
C ALA A 1064 6.00 -33.24 19.06
N THR A 1065 6.49 -34.48 19.03
CA THR A 1065 7.07 -35.16 20.19
C THR A 1065 8.53 -35.55 20.00
N GLY A 1066 9.11 -35.31 18.82
CA GLY A 1066 10.52 -35.53 18.46
C GLY A 1066 10.87 -36.94 17.98
N GLY A 1067 9.92 -37.69 17.43
CA GLY A 1067 10.13 -39.02 16.83
C GLY A 1067 10.76 -38.97 15.44
N ASP A 1068 11.16 -40.13 14.93
CA ASP A 1068 11.74 -40.32 13.59
C ASP A 1068 10.79 -41.20 12.76
N PRO A 1069 10.16 -40.65 11.70
CA PRO A 1069 9.13 -41.33 10.91
C PRO A 1069 9.61 -42.50 10.05
N LYS A 1070 10.89 -42.85 10.17
CA LYS A 1070 11.47 -44.02 9.51
C LYS A 1070 12.01 -45.06 10.50
N VAL A 1071 11.95 -44.79 11.79
CA VAL A 1071 12.55 -45.65 12.81
C VAL A 1071 11.50 -45.99 13.87
N ALA A 1072 11.07 -47.26 13.89
CA ALA A 1072 10.09 -47.73 14.85
C ALA A 1072 10.58 -47.59 16.32
N GLU A 1073 10.18 -46.50 16.96
CA GLU A 1073 10.62 -46.07 18.30
C GLU A 1073 9.53 -46.29 19.37
N ALA A 1074 8.27 -46.42 18.98
CA ALA A 1074 7.14 -46.59 19.89
C ALA A 1074 7.06 -48.02 20.47
N ARG A 1075 7.61 -48.20 21.68
CA ARG A 1075 7.28 -49.34 22.56
C ARG A 1075 6.31 -48.91 23.65
N SER A 1076 5.39 -49.80 24.03
CA SER A 1076 4.48 -49.58 25.17
C SER A 1076 5.26 -49.12 26.41
N GLY A 1077 4.98 -47.89 26.86
CA GLY A 1077 5.68 -47.25 27.98
C GLY A 1077 6.69 -46.17 27.60
N SER A 1078 6.94 -45.91 26.31
CA SER A 1078 7.72 -44.75 25.85
C SER A 1078 7.08 -43.44 26.33
N PRO A 1079 7.89 -42.44 26.77
CA PRO A 1079 7.37 -41.15 27.22
C PRO A 1079 6.75 -40.32 26.08
N ARG A 1080 6.98 -40.67 24.80
CA ARG A 1080 6.35 -40.05 23.62
C ARG A 1080 4.91 -40.53 23.37
N VAL A 1081 4.50 -41.65 23.96
CA VAL A 1081 3.13 -42.16 23.87
C VAL A 1081 2.32 -41.65 25.07
N PRO A 1082 1.19 -40.94 24.86
CA PRO A 1082 0.38 -40.44 25.96
C PRO A 1082 -0.06 -41.51 26.93
N ARG A 1083 0.24 -41.29 28.22
CA ARG A 1083 -0.28 -42.09 29.32
C ARG A 1083 -1.45 -41.38 29.95
N MET A 1084 -2.59 -42.05 29.97
CA MET A 1084 -3.78 -41.57 30.67
C MET A 1084 -3.86 -42.20 32.05
N GLU A 1085 -4.07 -41.38 33.08
CA GLU A 1085 -4.35 -41.80 34.44
C GLU A 1085 -5.70 -41.24 34.91
N VAL A 1086 -6.37 -41.98 35.81
CA VAL A 1086 -7.59 -41.51 36.48
C VAL A 1086 -7.21 -41.12 37.90
N LEU A 1087 -7.25 -39.82 38.19
CA LEU A 1087 -6.92 -39.29 39.51
C LEU A 1087 -8.19 -39.10 40.33
N GLU A 1088 -8.18 -39.51 41.60
CA GLU A 1088 -9.27 -39.24 42.55
C GLU A 1088 -8.87 -38.10 43.50
N GLN A 1089 -9.65 -37.02 43.48
CA GLN A 1089 -9.43 -35.83 44.32
C GLN A 1089 -10.78 -35.38 44.89
N GLU A 1090 -10.87 -35.25 46.22
CA GLU A 1090 -12.09 -34.82 46.94
C GLU A 1090 -13.36 -35.63 46.60
N GLY A 1091 -13.21 -36.92 46.28
CA GLY A 1091 -14.32 -37.82 45.93
C GLY A 1091 -14.81 -37.68 44.48
N GLN A 1092 -14.10 -36.93 43.64
CA GLN A 1092 -14.33 -36.81 42.20
C GLN A 1092 -13.17 -37.43 41.42
N ARG A 1093 -13.43 -37.93 40.22
CA ARG A 1093 -12.43 -38.55 39.34
C ARG A 1093 -12.11 -37.65 38.16
N TYR A 1094 -10.85 -37.48 37.82
CA TYR A 1094 -10.38 -36.65 36.69
C TYR A 1094 -9.53 -37.48 35.73
N LEU A 1095 -9.54 -37.12 34.45
CA LEU A 1095 -8.57 -37.66 33.49
C LEU A 1095 -7.34 -36.75 33.46
N GLU A 1096 -6.16 -37.34 33.59
CA GLU A 1096 -4.88 -36.67 33.43
C GLU A 1096 -4.04 -37.41 32.40
N PHE A 1097 -3.40 -36.67 31.50
CA PHE A 1097 -2.57 -37.20 30.43
C PHE A 1097 -1.13 -36.74 30.62
N SER A 1098 -0.19 -37.67 30.67
CA SER A 1098 1.24 -37.39 30.67
C SER A 1098 1.90 -37.84 29.37
N PHE A 1099 2.65 -36.94 28.73
CA PHE A 1099 3.41 -37.20 27.52
C PHE A 1099 4.55 -36.20 27.40
N VAL A 1100 5.43 -36.43 26.43
CA VAL A 1100 6.50 -35.51 26.03
C VAL A 1100 6.04 -34.69 24.83
N ARG A 1101 6.34 -33.40 24.84
CA ARG A 1101 6.20 -32.50 23.69
C ARG A 1101 7.44 -31.65 23.52
N ARG A 1102 7.58 -30.98 22.38
CA ARG A 1102 8.64 -30.00 22.16
C ARG A 1102 8.45 -28.75 23.03
N THR A 1103 9.55 -28.13 23.46
CA THR A 1103 9.50 -26.85 24.18
C THR A 1103 9.11 -25.68 23.26
N ASP A 1104 9.39 -25.78 21.95
CA ASP A 1104 9.02 -24.81 20.90
C ASP A 1104 7.61 -25.05 20.31
N THR A 1105 6.72 -25.78 21.01
CA THR A 1105 5.41 -26.20 20.51
C THR A 1105 4.59 -25.05 19.88
N ILE A 1106 4.56 -23.87 20.50
CA ILE A 1106 3.78 -22.72 20.01
C ILE A 1106 4.43 -22.11 18.77
N ASP A 1107 5.76 -22.04 18.72
CA ASP A 1107 6.54 -21.46 17.62
C ASP A 1107 6.45 -22.29 16.33
N ARG A 1108 6.17 -23.59 16.47
CA ARG A 1108 5.84 -24.50 15.36
C ARG A 1108 4.37 -24.48 14.96
N GLY A 1109 3.57 -23.62 15.58
CA GLY A 1109 2.12 -23.56 15.40
C GLY A 1109 1.42 -24.84 15.84
N LEU A 1110 1.92 -25.61 16.82
CA LEU A 1110 1.31 -26.86 17.26
C LEU A 1110 0.41 -26.65 18.50
N ARG A 1111 -0.69 -27.39 18.59
CA ARG A 1111 -1.55 -27.48 19.79
C ARG A 1111 -1.89 -28.93 20.13
N PHE A 1112 -2.14 -29.17 21.43
CA PHE A 1112 -2.53 -30.48 21.96
C PHE A 1112 -3.92 -30.40 22.61
N ASP A 1113 -4.90 -31.03 21.96
CA ASP A 1113 -6.28 -31.08 22.41
C ASP A 1113 -6.58 -32.41 23.10
N ILE A 1114 -7.21 -32.40 24.28
CA ILE A 1114 -7.76 -33.62 24.87
C ILE A 1114 -9.17 -33.81 24.32
N GLU A 1115 -9.42 -34.93 23.67
CA GLU A 1115 -10.74 -35.27 23.15
C GLU A 1115 -11.30 -36.49 23.88
N THR A 1116 -12.60 -36.49 24.17
CA THR A 1116 -13.32 -37.65 24.70
C THR A 1116 -14.45 -38.08 23.79
N SER A 1117 -14.83 -39.36 23.85
CA SER A 1117 -15.95 -39.92 23.11
C SER A 1117 -16.62 -41.04 23.90
N ALA A 1118 -17.91 -41.22 23.67
CA ALA A 1118 -18.64 -42.38 24.17
C ALA A 1118 -18.37 -43.65 23.33
N THR A 1119 -17.81 -43.52 22.12
CA THR A 1119 -17.52 -44.63 21.18
C THR A 1119 -16.18 -44.45 20.48
N LEU A 1120 -15.60 -45.51 19.92
CA LEU A 1120 -14.41 -45.41 19.06
C LEU A 1120 -14.73 -44.99 17.60
N MET A 1121 -15.96 -44.60 17.29
CA MET A 1121 -16.33 -44.22 15.91
C MET A 1121 -15.73 -42.87 15.51
N SER A 1122 -15.34 -42.74 14.24
CA SER A 1122 -14.86 -41.47 13.67
C SER A 1122 -15.95 -40.39 13.73
N GLY A 1123 -15.55 -39.13 13.93
CA GLY A 1123 -16.46 -37.98 13.99
C GLY A 1123 -17.27 -37.83 15.30
N SER A 1124 -17.11 -38.73 16.27
CA SER A 1124 -17.86 -38.71 17.54
C SER A 1124 -17.06 -38.14 18.74
N TRP A 1125 -15.95 -37.45 18.47
CA TRP A 1125 -15.03 -36.95 19.50
C TRP A 1125 -15.33 -35.50 19.86
N THR A 1126 -15.21 -35.16 21.14
CA THR A 1126 -15.45 -33.80 21.66
C THR A 1126 -14.23 -33.32 22.42
N VAL A 1127 -13.67 -32.18 21.99
CA VAL A 1127 -12.58 -31.50 22.70
C VAL A 1127 -13.04 -31.12 24.10
N GLN A 1128 -12.20 -31.39 25.09
CA GLN A 1128 -12.42 -31.04 26.50
C GLN A 1128 -11.48 -29.90 26.88
N SER A 1129 -11.98 -28.98 27.70
CA SER A 1129 -11.12 -28.01 28.38
C SER A 1129 -10.17 -28.76 29.31
N ALA A 1130 -8.89 -28.44 29.22
CA ALA A 1130 -7.85 -29.03 30.02
C ALA A 1130 -6.76 -28.02 30.36
N THR A 1131 -6.20 -28.14 31.55
CA THR A 1131 -5.16 -27.27 32.07
C THR A 1131 -3.93 -28.08 32.50
N LEU A 1132 -2.79 -27.41 32.60
CA LEU A 1132 -1.57 -28.02 33.13
C LEU A 1132 -1.77 -28.34 34.62
N ALA A 1133 -1.61 -29.62 34.98
CA ALA A 1133 -1.71 -30.08 36.36
C ALA A 1133 -0.51 -29.61 37.22
N GLU A 1134 0.63 -29.36 36.58
CA GLU A 1134 1.87 -28.86 37.15
C GLU A 1134 2.73 -28.16 36.08
N ALA A 1135 3.80 -27.47 36.49
CA ALA A 1135 4.75 -26.88 35.56
C ALA A 1135 5.44 -27.98 34.73
N PRO A 1136 5.65 -27.78 33.41
CA PRO A 1136 6.38 -28.74 32.57
C PRO A 1136 7.78 -29.05 33.10
N GLU A 1137 8.21 -30.30 32.96
CA GLU A 1137 9.54 -30.77 33.35
C GLU A 1137 10.43 -30.89 32.11
N ALA A 1138 11.44 -30.02 31.97
CA ALA A 1138 12.40 -30.10 30.86
C ALA A 1138 13.19 -31.42 30.90
N LEU A 1139 13.36 -32.05 29.73
CA LEU A 1139 14.17 -33.25 29.56
C LEU A 1139 15.63 -32.90 29.22
N GLU A 1140 16.51 -33.90 29.35
CA GLU A 1140 17.93 -33.79 28.99
C GLU A 1140 18.05 -33.37 27.51
N GLY A 1141 18.72 -32.24 27.24
CA GLY A 1141 18.81 -31.61 25.91
C GLY A 1141 17.93 -30.37 25.72
N GLY A 1142 16.94 -30.11 26.58
CA GLY A 1142 16.16 -28.86 26.60
C GLY A 1142 15.15 -28.65 25.46
N GLU A 1143 15.22 -29.44 24.40
CA GLU A 1143 14.31 -29.38 23.24
C GLU A 1143 12.92 -29.96 23.53
N PHE A 1144 12.79 -30.75 24.60
CA PHE A 1144 11.57 -31.46 24.95
C PHE A 1144 11.25 -31.31 26.44
N GLU A 1145 9.97 -31.32 26.76
CA GLU A 1145 9.45 -31.27 28.11
C GLU A 1145 8.39 -32.34 28.32
N ARG A 1146 8.34 -32.87 29.54
CA ARG A 1146 7.23 -33.71 30.00
C ARG A 1146 6.12 -32.82 30.53
N VAL A 1147 4.92 -33.04 30.01
CA VAL A 1147 3.71 -32.32 30.41
C VAL A 1147 2.70 -33.24 31.06
N ARG A 1148 1.85 -32.65 31.92
CA ARG A 1148 0.66 -33.28 32.48
C ARG A 1148 -0.55 -32.39 32.28
N LEU A 1149 -1.46 -32.81 31.41
CA LEU A 1149 -2.71 -32.11 31.11
C LEU A 1149 -3.87 -32.79 31.81
N ARG A 1150 -4.62 -32.05 32.63
CA ARG A 1150 -5.80 -32.52 33.34
C ARG A 1150 -7.05 -31.93 32.71
N VAL A 1151 -8.05 -32.75 32.43
CA VAL A 1151 -9.37 -32.29 32.01
C VAL A 1151 -10.03 -31.54 33.16
N ASP A 1152 -10.50 -30.31 32.91
CA ASP A 1152 -10.95 -29.37 33.95
C ASP A 1152 -12.22 -29.85 34.69
N GLY A 1153 -13.02 -30.70 34.04
CA GLY A 1153 -14.22 -31.29 34.60
C GLY A 1153 -14.02 -32.74 35.12
N PRO A 1154 -14.72 -33.14 36.19
CA PRO A 1154 -14.69 -34.52 36.66
C PRO A 1154 -15.44 -35.46 35.70
N VAL A 1155 -14.97 -36.70 35.63
CA VAL A 1155 -15.56 -37.77 34.84
C VAL A 1155 -16.79 -38.31 35.56
N THR A 1156 -17.96 -38.18 34.93
CA THR A 1156 -19.25 -38.68 35.47
C THR A 1156 -19.44 -40.19 35.27
N ASP A 1157 -20.39 -40.82 35.98
CA ASP A 1157 -20.65 -42.28 36.14
C ASP A 1157 -20.98 -43.10 34.87
N ARG A 1158 -20.49 -42.71 33.70
CA ARG A 1158 -20.57 -43.53 32.49
C ARG A 1158 -19.69 -44.78 32.65
N ARG A 1159 -20.22 -45.95 32.30
CA ARG A 1159 -19.52 -47.24 32.45
C ARG A 1159 -18.26 -47.36 31.57
N GLN A 1160 -18.17 -46.61 30.46
CA GLN A 1160 -17.03 -46.59 29.52
C GLN A 1160 -16.93 -45.22 28.83
N ILE A 1161 -15.72 -44.66 28.74
CA ILE A 1161 -15.37 -43.43 28.01
C ILE A 1161 -14.05 -43.70 27.28
N PHE A 1162 -13.94 -43.24 26.04
CA PHE A 1162 -12.70 -43.22 25.28
C PHE A 1162 -12.13 -41.80 25.32
N ALA A 1163 -10.81 -41.68 25.44
CA ALA A 1163 -10.14 -40.39 25.49
C ALA A 1163 -8.80 -40.47 24.76
N ARG A 1164 -8.42 -39.38 24.11
CA ARG A 1164 -7.16 -39.28 23.36
C ARG A 1164 -6.58 -37.88 23.49
N VAL A 1165 -5.27 -37.78 23.31
CA VAL A 1165 -4.60 -36.50 23.01
C VAL A 1165 -4.48 -36.41 21.50
N ARG A 1166 -4.94 -35.31 20.93
CA ARG A 1166 -4.82 -35.00 19.51
C ARG A 1166 -3.86 -33.84 19.35
N VAL A 1167 -2.88 -34.02 18.47
CA VAL A 1167 -2.06 -32.91 17.97
C VAL A 1167 -2.73 -32.30 16.74
N ALA A 1168 -2.66 -30.98 16.62
CA ALA A 1168 -3.10 -30.23 15.45
C ALA A 1168 -2.21 -28.99 15.25
N PHE A 1169 -2.19 -28.45 14.04
CA PHE A 1169 -1.72 -27.08 13.86
C PHE A 1169 -2.76 -26.10 14.41
N SER A 1170 -2.29 -25.01 15.00
CA SER A 1170 -3.10 -23.86 15.39
C SER A 1170 -3.41 -23.07 14.12
N ASP A 1171 -4.70 -22.82 13.89
CA ASP A 1171 -5.20 -22.10 12.72
C ASP A 1171 -4.78 -20.63 12.72
#